data_AF-A0A6C1E5G6-F1
#
_entry.id   AF-A0A6C1E5G6-F1
#
_cell.length_a   1.000
_cell.length_b   1.000
_cell.length_c   1.000
_cell.angle_alpha   90.00
_cell.angle_beta   90.00
_cell.angle_gamma   90.00
#
_symmetry.space_group_name_H-M   'P 1'
#
loop_
_entity.id
_entity.type
_entity.pdbx_description
1 polymer ?
#
loop_
_entity_poly.entity_id
_entity_poly.type
_entity_poly.pdbx_seq_one_letter_code
_entity_poly.pdbx_strand_id
1 'polypeptide(L)'
;MEPIEDLLSELTDAFKTQKEDLIALVTLIDIYSEQVDQEGTFDEKAKFIETLRGLLEENPTITGEIGWDVPKGLLKFLSKENIDVSKVLCVNNIIHGVMRCFYVISIHGEPKKCLVTGLELLSALSVEDVSENNDQQNKEEFVNEQAAAPAPAETVTKSSDPSDSSYYGERKNIKEFFLTLKAYILFEFIGANLKRISTLYPSKYLGAAVATIEKFVYDHADSFEDALFLLRRVYTFCRNYISPDTPKDIQLNAQFTQEMLDKVVEKESELQVRLLRRLCTFGISSPIKTVNTNPDTKYYCALNHQKFQPTVYYTELLELYCRFYQLAYSLDVDIKAEFQNVLKECRIIYKSVPQETDAVNDEAKLVMERMVYKLAYTFEVQKAAKERSVGLDLNGIVLFSGINYLETNEHLVQKITITDAIYLYLRFTTPSLYSKVYHSVAVESVNRYWLWYAITTESLENVKTELKNLSVFVTKALLQVLLIKNCVQVNRQLRMITFTLLTRLLCLVPENVAFDFILDVLKICPFPLGKTSVLCILKDLSRQRVSKRDDNPETSSISEGLSKLGINEDQKPKKRNIKYYIQLDPSKMVAVHECCLRTIHDSFTTDAKKGEILLLSTYLNFLIVLREQWDRELLEIVYSTIYSRLELIGSDALSNYKEIVDANKSLKYYLNTM
;
A
#
# COMPACT_ATOMS: atom_id res chain seq x y z
N MET A 1 -44.08 2.10 25.31
CA MET A 1 -44.41 2.92 24.14
C MET A 1 -45.86 3.36 24.22
N GLU A 2 -46.12 4.67 24.10
CA GLU A 2 -47.45 5.16 23.71
C GLU A 2 -47.81 4.59 22.33
N PRO A 3 -49.10 4.37 22.00
CA PRO A 3 -49.47 3.82 20.71
C PRO A 3 -48.96 4.75 19.61
N ILE A 4 -48.35 4.18 18.56
CA ILE A 4 -47.68 4.99 17.52
C ILE A 4 -48.63 5.97 16.84
N GLU A 5 -49.93 5.63 16.78
CA GLU A 5 -50.96 6.48 16.18
C GLU A 5 -51.14 7.79 16.96
N ASP A 6 -51.00 7.76 18.29
CA ASP A 6 -51.08 8.95 19.13
C ASP A 6 -49.83 9.81 18.93
N LEU A 7 -48.63 9.21 18.95
CA LEU A 7 -47.35 9.91 18.67
C LEU A 7 -47.32 10.58 17.29
N LEU A 8 -47.85 9.92 16.26
CA LEU A 8 -47.92 10.46 14.90
C LEU A 8 -48.94 11.61 14.81
N SER A 9 -50.05 11.51 15.54
CA SER A 9 -51.07 12.57 15.60
C SER A 9 -50.53 13.83 16.28
N GLU A 10 -49.80 13.67 17.39
CA GLU A 10 -49.15 14.76 18.12
C GLU A 10 -48.06 15.42 17.30
N LEU A 11 -47.22 14.63 16.60
CA LEU A 11 -46.21 15.15 15.68
C LEU A 11 -46.87 15.98 14.56
N THR A 12 -47.96 15.49 14.00
CA THR A 12 -48.71 16.20 12.94
C THR A 12 -49.31 17.51 13.45
N ASP A 13 -49.84 17.51 14.67
CA ASP A 13 -50.40 18.71 15.28
C ASP A 13 -49.31 19.70 15.73
N ALA A 14 -48.14 19.23 16.15
CA ALA A 14 -46.98 20.07 16.45
C ALA A 14 -46.50 20.84 15.21
N PHE A 15 -46.42 20.20 14.03
CA PHE A 15 -46.11 20.88 12.76
C PHE A 15 -47.15 21.95 12.36
N LYS A 16 -48.40 21.84 12.85
CA LYS A 16 -49.45 22.84 12.61
C LYS A 16 -49.44 23.99 13.62
N THR A 17 -49.22 23.68 14.90
CA THR A 17 -49.42 24.60 16.03
C THR A 17 -48.15 25.30 16.50
N GLN A 18 -46.98 24.65 16.44
CA GLN A 18 -45.70 25.17 16.95
C GLN A 18 -44.84 25.86 15.88
N LYS A 19 -45.45 26.53 14.90
CA LYS A 19 -44.72 27.23 13.82
C LYS A 19 -43.76 28.31 14.32
N GLU A 20 -43.98 28.81 15.54
CA GLU A 20 -43.18 29.87 16.17
C GLU A 20 -42.09 29.35 17.12
N ASP A 21 -42.22 28.13 17.66
CA ASP A 21 -41.23 27.51 18.54
C ASP A 21 -40.59 26.29 17.89
N LEU A 22 -39.66 26.58 16.97
CA LEU A 22 -38.94 25.58 16.18
C LEU A 22 -38.02 24.71 17.04
N ILE A 23 -37.60 25.18 18.22
CA ILE A 23 -36.71 24.43 19.12
C ILE A 23 -37.50 23.34 19.84
N ALA A 24 -38.70 23.68 20.32
CA ALA A 24 -39.61 22.69 20.91
C ALA A 24 -39.97 21.60 19.88
N LEU A 25 -40.21 21.97 18.63
CA LEU A 25 -40.52 21.03 17.56
C LEU A 25 -39.36 20.05 17.27
N VAL A 26 -38.12 20.54 17.19
CA VAL A 26 -36.93 19.67 17.00
C VAL A 26 -36.73 18.74 18.20
N THR A 27 -36.87 19.26 19.41
CA THR A 27 -36.73 18.47 20.64
C THR A 27 -37.77 17.34 20.68
N LEU A 28 -39.01 17.63 20.28
CA LEU A 28 -40.08 16.64 20.19
C LEU A 28 -39.79 15.58 19.13
N ILE A 29 -39.29 15.98 17.95
CA ILE A 29 -38.84 15.05 16.90
C ILE A 29 -37.73 14.13 17.44
N ASP A 30 -36.76 14.66 18.18
CA ASP A 30 -35.65 13.88 18.73
C ASP A 30 -36.12 12.89 19.81
N ILE A 31 -36.99 13.33 20.74
CA ILE A 31 -37.56 12.47 21.79
C ILE A 31 -38.37 11.33 21.16
N TYR A 32 -39.25 11.64 20.21
CA TYR A 32 -40.08 10.63 19.55
C TYR A 32 -39.24 9.72 18.65
N SER A 33 -38.20 10.25 17.99
CA SER A 33 -37.26 9.42 17.22
C SER A 33 -36.53 8.43 18.12
N GLU A 34 -36.07 8.86 19.30
CA GLU A 34 -35.37 7.99 20.26
C GLU A 34 -36.31 6.94 20.88
N GLN A 35 -37.53 7.33 21.24
CA GLN A 35 -38.53 6.42 21.78
C GLN A 35 -38.95 5.35 20.75
N VAL A 36 -39.18 5.74 19.50
CA VAL A 36 -39.55 4.80 18.41
C VAL A 36 -38.37 3.92 18.02
N ASP A 37 -37.14 4.44 18.04
CA ASP A 37 -35.94 3.65 17.74
C ASP A 37 -35.70 2.54 18.79
N GLN A 38 -35.92 2.82 20.08
CA GLN A 38 -35.70 1.87 21.17
C GLN A 38 -36.86 0.87 21.37
N GLU A 39 -38.10 1.34 21.34
CA GLU A 39 -39.27 0.54 21.75
C GLU A 39 -40.15 0.05 20.58
N GLY A 40 -40.00 0.64 19.39
CA GLY A 40 -40.86 0.39 18.24
C GLY A 40 -40.53 -0.89 17.46
N THR A 41 -41.57 -1.52 16.91
CA THR A 41 -41.44 -2.61 15.93
C THR A 41 -40.93 -2.09 14.57
N PHE A 42 -40.49 -2.99 13.69
CA PHE A 42 -40.00 -2.61 12.34
C PHE A 42 -41.02 -1.82 11.52
N ASP A 43 -42.29 -2.22 11.56
CA ASP A 43 -43.37 -1.56 10.82
C ASP A 43 -43.72 -0.19 11.43
N GLU A 44 -43.64 -0.08 12.75
CA GLU A 44 -43.82 1.18 13.47
C GLU A 44 -42.71 2.18 13.15
N LYS A 45 -41.45 1.75 13.18
CA LYS A 45 -40.29 2.54 12.77
C LYS A 45 -40.42 3.03 11.32
N ALA A 46 -40.80 2.14 10.41
CA ALA A 46 -41.01 2.51 9.01
C ALA A 46 -42.16 3.52 8.84
N LYS A 47 -43.29 3.34 9.54
CA LYS A 47 -44.41 4.29 9.53
C LYS A 47 -44.01 5.66 10.10
N PHE A 48 -43.24 5.71 11.18
CA PHE A 48 -42.77 6.97 11.75
C PHE A 48 -41.91 7.75 10.75
N ILE A 49 -40.92 7.10 10.13
CA ILE A 49 -40.03 7.73 9.15
C ILE A 49 -40.82 8.23 7.93
N GLU A 50 -41.80 7.45 7.46
CA GLU A 50 -42.64 7.82 6.33
C GLU A 50 -43.53 9.04 6.65
N THR A 51 -44.13 9.09 7.83
CA THR A 51 -44.92 10.24 8.29
C THR A 51 -44.04 11.48 8.47
N LEU A 52 -42.86 11.33 9.10
CA LEU A 52 -41.89 12.41 9.23
C LEU A 52 -41.47 12.97 7.87
N ARG A 53 -41.25 12.09 6.87
CA ARG A 53 -40.98 12.52 5.49
C ARG A 53 -42.11 13.38 4.95
N GLY A 54 -43.36 12.93 5.07
CA GLY A 54 -44.53 13.67 4.60
C GLY A 54 -44.63 15.05 5.24
N LEU A 55 -44.44 15.14 6.56
CA LEU A 55 -44.49 16.41 7.29
C LEU A 55 -43.38 17.39 6.86
N LEU A 56 -42.17 16.89 6.59
CA LEU A 56 -41.05 17.70 6.09
C LEU A 56 -41.26 18.19 4.64
N GLU A 57 -41.91 17.39 3.80
CA GLU A 57 -42.21 17.73 2.41
C GLU A 57 -43.36 18.74 2.31
N GLU A 58 -44.40 18.59 3.15
CA GLU A 58 -45.56 19.49 3.19
C GLU A 58 -45.25 20.88 3.79
N ASN A 59 -44.21 20.98 4.62
CA ASN A 59 -43.84 22.22 5.33
C ASN A 59 -42.41 22.70 5.00
N PRO A 60 -42.14 23.14 3.76
CA PRO A 60 -40.79 23.47 3.31
C PRO A 60 -40.14 24.64 4.07
N THR A 61 -40.93 25.58 4.59
CA THR A 61 -40.42 26.71 5.39
C THR A 61 -39.90 26.26 6.74
N ILE A 62 -40.60 25.34 7.41
CA ILE A 62 -40.18 24.76 8.68
C ILE A 62 -38.94 23.90 8.44
N THR A 63 -38.97 23.04 7.42
CA THR A 63 -37.84 22.19 7.01
C THR A 63 -36.58 23.00 6.69
N GLY A 64 -36.74 24.22 6.15
CA GLY A 64 -35.64 25.17 5.95
C GLY A 64 -34.85 25.47 7.21
N GLU A 65 -35.56 25.69 8.33
CA GLU A 65 -34.97 26.10 9.61
C GLU A 65 -34.52 24.92 10.49
N ILE A 66 -35.25 23.79 10.46
CA ILE A 66 -34.98 22.64 11.34
C ILE A 66 -34.19 21.51 10.66
N GLY A 67 -34.15 21.49 9.33
CA GLY A 67 -33.64 20.34 8.57
C GLY A 67 -32.16 20.01 8.80
N TRP A 68 -31.38 20.92 9.38
CA TRP A 68 -29.97 20.68 9.68
C TRP A 68 -29.73 19.84 10.95
N ASP A 69 -30.69 19.69 11.87
CA ASP A 69 -30.50 18.92 13.11
C ASP A 69 -31.09 17.50 13.03
N VAL A 70 -32.17 17.34 12.26
CA VAL A 70 -32.86 16.06 11.99
C VAL A 70 -31.96 14.92 11.48
N PRO A 71 -30.91 15.14 10.65
CA PRO A 71 -30.05 14.07 10.16
C PRO A 71 -29.40 13.21 11.25
N LYS A 72 -29.14 13.77 12.44
CA LYS A 72 -28.52 13.04 13.56
C LYS A 72 -29.41 11.90 14.06
N GLY A 73 -30.69 12.20 14.31
CA GLY A 73 -31.68 11.20 14.72
C GLY A 73 -31.93 10.16 13.63
N LEU A 74 -32.00 10.59 12.36
CA LEU A 74 -32.25 9.69 11.22
C LEU A 74 -31.16 8.62 11.04
N LEU A 75 -29.89 8.95 11.33
CA LEU A 75 -28.79 7.99 11.22
C LEU A 75 -28.80 6.93 12.33
N LYS A 76 -29.46 7.17 13.48
CA LYS A 76 -29.60 6.19 14.57
C LYS A 76 -30.42 4.97 14.12
N PHE A 77 -31.46 5.20 13.32
CA PHE A 77 -32.29 4.12 12.73
C PHE A 77 -31.49 3.14 11.84
N LEU A 78 -30.32 3.54 11.35
CA LEU A 78 -29.44 2.68 10.55
C LEU A 78 -28.53 1.82 11.46
N SER A 79 -29.15 0.92 12.22
CA SER A 79 -28.51 0.03 13.19
C SER A 79 -28.76 -1.45 12.87
N LYS A 80 -27.99 -2.35 13.51
CA LYS A 80 -28.14 -3.81 13.37
C LYS A 80 -29.50 -4.29 13.86
N GLU A 81 -30.07 -3.62 14.85
CA GLU A 81 -31.38 -3.94 15.44
C GLU A 81 -32.53 -3.64 14.47
N ASN A 82 -32.34 -2.68 13.57
CA ASN A 82 -33.36 -2.18 12.65
C ASN A 82 -33.20 -2.67 11.21
N ILE A 83 -32.06 -3.28 10.85
CA ILE A 83 -31.76 -3.66 9.48
C ILE A 83 -31.28 -5.10 9.43
N ASP A 84 -32.08 -5.92 8.73
CA ASP A 84 -31.67 -7.26 8.33
C ASP A 84 -30.70 -7.19 7.14
N VAL A 85 -29.41 -7.37 7.44
CA VAL A 85 -28.30 -7.34 6.47
C VAL A 85 -28.36 -8.52 5.49
N SER A 86 -29.15 -9.57 5.79
CA SER A 86 -29.30 -10.73 4.90
C SER A 86 -30.26 -10.50 3.74
N LYS A 87 -31.10 -9.45 3.81
CA LYS A 87 -32.08 -9.10 2.78
C LYS A 87 -31.54 -8.06 1.80
N VAL A 88 -32.09 -8.07 0.58
CA VAL A 88 -31.77 -7.06 -0.45
C VAL A 88 -32.13 -5.66 0.06
N LEU A 89 -31.18 -4.73 -0.04
CA LEU A 89 -31.30 -3.34 0.42
C LEU A 89 -32.57 -2.64 -0.07
N CYS A 90 -32.99 -2.90 -1.32
CA CYS A 90 -34.16 -2.30 -1.94
C CYS A 90 -35.48 -2.66 -1.27
N VAL A 91 -35.51 -3.71 -0.45
CA VAL A 91 -36.70 -4.19 0.26
C VAL A 91 -36.80 -3.57 1.66
N ASN A 92 -35.75 -2.92 2.15
CA ASN A 92 -35.74 -2.34 3.48
C ASN A 92 -36.37 -0.93 3.48
N ASN A 93 -37.61 -0.87 3.98
CA ASN A 93 -38.39 0.36 4.06
C ASN A 93 -37.75 1.43 4.97
N ILE A 94 -37.01 1.04 6.01
CA ILE A 94 -36.33 1.98 6.91
C ILE A 94 -35.19 2.68 6.17
N ILE A 95 -34.34 1.93 5.47
CA ILE A 95 -33.24 2.52 4.68
C ILE A 95 -33.77 3.49 3.63
N HIS A 96 -34.80 3.07 2.89
CA HIS A 96 -35.40 3.89 1.85
C HIS A 96 -36.11 5.13 2.44
N GLY A 97 -36.80 5.00 3.56
CA GLY A 97 -37.41 6.12 4.30
C GLY A 97 -36.36 7.14 4.73
N VAL A 98 -35.28 6.70 5.38
CA VAL A 98 -34.17 7.56 5.82
C VAL A 98 -33.55 8.29 4.62
N MET A 99 -33.21 7.57 3.54
CA MET A 99 -32.65 8.17 2.33
C MET A 99 -33.57 9.23 1.73
N ARG A 100 -34.89 9.00 1.73
CA ARG A 100 -35.85 9.98 1.26
C ARG A 100 -35.96 11.20 2.17
N CYS A 101 -35.91 11.03 3.49
CA CYS A 101 -35.85 12.17 4.42
C CYS A 101 -34.62 13.04 4.15
N PHE A 102 -33.43 12.42 4.00
CA PHE A 102 -32.21 13.12 3.61
C PHE A 102 -32.37 13.86 2.27
N TYR A 103 -33.06 13.25 1.30
CA TYR A 103 -33.37 13.89 0.03
C TYR A 103 -34.24 15.14 0.20
N VAL A 104 -35.37 15.10 0.92
CA VAL A 104 -36.21 16.31 1.09
C VAL A 104 -35.50 17.38 1.91
N ILE A 105 -34.73 16.99 2.94
CA ILE A 105 -33.87 17.92 3.69
C ILE A 105 -32.84 18.58 2.76
N SER A 106 -32.21 17.81 1.86
CA SER A 106 -31.24 18.35 0.91
C SER A 106 -31.83 19.33 -0.11
N ILE A 107 -33.16 19.34 -0.30
CA ILE A 107 -33.88 20.25 -1.21
C ILE A 107 -34.40 21.48 -0.47
N HIS A 108 -34.98 21.30 0.71
CA HIS A 108 -35.69 22.37 1.42
C HIS A 108 -34.89 22.98 2.57
N GLY A 109 -33.97 22.23 3.17
CA GLY A 109 -33.13 22.69 4.28
C GLY A 109 -32.17 23.83 3.89
N GLU A 110 -31.78 24.63 4.88
CA GLU A 110 -30.77 25.68 4.70
C GLU A 110 -29.40 25.05 4.34
N PRO A 111 -28.86 25.31 3.13
CA PRO A 111 -27.75 24.53 2.60
C PRO A 111 -26.44 24.71 3.37
N LYS A 112 -26.22 25.88 4.00
CA LYS A 112 -25.00 26.15 4.78
C LYS A 112 -24.98 25.35 6.09
N LYS A 113 -26.07 25.40 6.86
CA LYS A 113 -26.21 24.63 8.12
C LYS A 113 -26.21 23.13 7.83
N CYS A 114 -26.96 22.69 6.81
CA CYS A 114 -27.00 21.29 6.39
C CYS A 114 -25.61 20.77 5.97
N LEU A 115 -24.82 21.58 5.25
CA LEU A 115 -23.45 21.20 4.91
C LEU A 115 -22.61 21.00 6.17
N VAL A 116 -22.64 21.95 7.12
CA VAL A 116 -21.87 21.84 8.37
C VAL A 116 -22.24 20.58 9.14
N THR A 117 -23.54 20.31 9.33
CA THR A 117 -24.00 19.06 9.97
C THR A 117 -23.51 17.83 9.22
N GLY A 118 -23.60 17.81 7.87
CA GLY A 118 -23.13 16.69 7.07
C GLY A 118 -21.63 16.43 7.24
N LEU A 119 -20.82 17.50 7.32
CA LEU A 119 -19.38 17.41 7.55
C LEU A 119 -19.06 16.95 8.98
N GLU A 120 -19.75 17.46 9.99
CA GLU A 120 -19.61 17.03 11.38
C GLU A 120 -19.92 15.54 11.52
N LEU A 121 -21.06 15.10 10.99
CA LEU A 121 -21.49 13.70 11.03
C LEU A 121 -20.51 12.79 10.31
N LEU A 122 -20.03 13.17 9.11
CA LEU A 122 -19.04 12.37 8.39
C LEU A 122 -17.72 12.27 9.17
N SER A 123 -17.31 13.34 9.86
CA SER A 123 -16.08 13.37 10.66
C SER A 123 -16.18 12.58 11.97
N ALA A 124 -17.39 12.39 12.48
CA ALA A 124 -17.67 11.69 13.72
C ALA A 124 -17.95 10.19 13.51
N LEU A 125 -18.21 9.76 12.26
CA LEU A 125 -18.40 8.35 11.96
C LEU A 125 -17.17 7.53 12.36
N SER A 126 -17.36 6.56 13.24
CA SER A 126 -16.34 5.58 13.61
C SER A 126 -16.85 4.14 13.45
N VAL A 127 -15.92 3.19 13.44
CA VAL A 127 -16.25 1.74 13.47
C VAL A 127 -16.82 1.33 14.84
N GLU A 128 -16.55 2.11 15.90
CA GLU A 128 -16.90 1.82 17.30
C GLU A 128 -18.32 2.27 17.68
N ASP A 129 -18.91 3.24 16.97
CA ASP A 129 -20.32 3.67 17.15
C ASP A 129 -21.34 2.55 16.84
N VAL A 130 -20.89 1.42 16.30
CA VAL A 130 -21.71 0.21 16.08
C VAL A 130 -21.69 -0.73 17.30
N SER A 131 -20.85 -0.47 18.32
CA SER A 131 -20.66 -1.33 19.50
C SER A 131 -21.25 -0.81 20.82
N GLU A 132 -21.46 0.49 20.99
CA GLU A 132 -21.76 1.04 22.33
C GLU A 132 -23.12 0.61 22.94
N ASN A 133 -24.01 -0.05 22.19
CA ASN A 133 -25.28 -0.53 22.74
C ASN A 133 -25.28 -1.96 23.28
N ASN A 134 -24.20 -2.77 23.16
CA ASN A 134 -24.38 -4.25 23.27
C ASN A 134 -23.38 -5.08 24.10
N ASP A 135 -22.43 -4.49 24.84
CA ASP A 135 -21.44 -5.29 25.61
C ASP A 135 -21.90 -5.71 27.03
N GLN A 136 -23.14 -5.46 27.43
CA GLN A 136 -23.68 -5.91 28.73
C GLN A 136 -24.57 -7.16 28.68
N GLN A 137 -24.96 -7.67 27.50
CA GLN A 137 -25.86 -8.85 27.43
C GLN A 137 -25.19 -10.16 26.98
N ASN A 138 -23.98 -10.13 26.40
CA ASN A 138 -23.34 -11.34 25.85
C ASN A 138 -22.38 -12.08 26.81
N LYS A 139 -22.39 -11.78 28.12
CA LYS A 139 -21.51 -12.46 29.10
C LYS A 139 -22.17 -13.61 29.87
N GLU A 140 -23.47 -13.88 29.70
CA GLU A 140 -24.16 -14.91 30.50
C GLU A 140 -24.41 -16.25 29.80
N GLU A 141 -24.14 -16.39 28.49
CA GLU A 141 -24.41 -17.67 27.77
C GLU A 141 -23.17 -18.54 27.43
N PHE A 142 -21.96 -18.16 27.83
CA PHE A 142 -20.74 -18.96 27.57
C PHE A 142 -20.28 -19.86 28.72
N VAL A 143 -21.18 -20.21 29.64
CA VAL A 143 -20.94 -21.23 30.68
C VAL A 143 -21.96 -22.34 30.58
N ASN A 144 -21.91 -23.16 29.53
CA ASN A 144 -22.10 -24.60 29.66
C ASN A 144 -21.73 -25.37 28.38
N GLU A 145 -21.25 -26.58 28.61
CA GLU A 145 -20.94 -27.65 27.64
C GLU A 145 -19.57 -27.63 26.94
N GLN A 146 -18.54 -27.88 27.75
CA GLN A 146 -17.49 -28.85 27.36
C GLN A 146 -17.93 -30.24 27.82
N ALA A 147 -18.26 -31.15 26.89
CA ALA A 147 -17.98 -32.59 27.02
C ALA A 147 -18.26 -33.38 25.72
N ALA A 148 -17.28 -34.25 25.38
CA ALA A 148 -17.38 -35.49 24.58
C ALA A 148 -17.17 -35.47 23.04
N ALA A 149 -15.90 -35.73 22.67
CA ALA A 149 -15.41 -36.82 21.79
C ALA A 149 -15.76 -36.86 20.26
N PRO A 150 -14.96 -37.59 19.44
CA PRO A 150 -14.58 -37.18 18.09
C PRO A 150 -15.44 -37.77 16.95
N ALA A 151 -15.47 -37.04 15.83
CA ALA A 151 -16.20 -37.36 14.60
C ALA A 151 -15.64 -38.59 13.84
N PRO A 152 -16.49 -39.42 13.21
CA PRO A 152 -16.11 -40.28 12.09
C PRO A 152 -16.42 -39.64 10.73
N ALA A 153 -15.72 -40.17 9.73
CA ALA A 153 -15.59 -39.66 8.38
C ALA A 153 -16.80 -39.89 7.45
N GLU A 154 -16.79 -39.13 6.35
CA GLU A 154 -17.45 -39.35 5.05
C GLU A 154 -18.98 -39.17 4.95
N THR A 155 -19.40 -38.19 4.14
CA THR A 155 -19.99 -38.47 2.82
C THR A 155 -20.15 -37.20 1.99
N VAL A 156 -19.59 -37.26 0.78
CA VAL A 156 -19.75 -36.27 -0.29
C VAL A 156 -21.10 -36.56 -0.98
N THR A 157 -22.01 -35.61 -0.96
CA THR A 157 -23.12 -35.57 -1.92
C THR A 157 -23.14 -34.23 -2.64
N LYS A 158 -22.78 -34.31 -3.93
CA LYS A 158 -22.98 -33.26 -4.93
C LYS A 158 -24.46 -33.22 -5.29
N SER A 159 -25.10 -32.06 -5.14
CA SER A 159 -26.25 -31.68 -5.94
C SER A 159 -26.08 -30.22 -6.36
N SER A 160 -25.93 -30.05 -7.66
CA SER A 160 -25.78 -28.82 -8.41
C SER A 160 -27.10 -28.09 -8.56
N ASP A 161 -27.10 -26.78 -8.31
CA ASP A 161 -27.90 -25.81 -9.05
C ASP A 161 -27.03 -24.57 -9.36
N PRO A 162 -26.75 -24.27 -10.64
CA PRO A 162 -25.83 -23.20 -11.04
C PRO A 162 -26.56 -21.90 -11.45
N SER A 163 -27.51 -21.42 -10.63
CA SER A 163 -28.26 -20.19 -10.95
C SER A 163 -28.67 -19.35 -9.74
N ASP A 164 -27.80 -19.23 -8.74
CA ASP A 164 -27.84 -18.12 -7.80
C ASP A 164 -26.49 -17.41 -7.82
N SER A 165 -26.31 -16.54 -8.82
CA SER A 165 -25.21 -15.59 -8.80
C SER A 165 -25.51 -14.54 -7.73
N SER A 166 -24.99 -14.76 -6.52
CA SER A 166 -24.93 -13.74 -5.48
C SER A 166 -23.95 -12.65 -5.90
N TYR A 167 -24.41 -11.72 -6.75
CA TYR A 167 -23.61 -10.61 -7.29
C TYR A 167 -23.29 -9.52 -6.25
N TYR A 168 -23.73 -9.66 -5.00
CA TYR A 168 -23.34 -8.81 -3.87
C TYR A 168 -23.52 -9.64 -2.59
N GLY A 169 -22.45 -10.20 -2.01
CA GLY A 169 -22.56 -10.76 -0.67
C GLY A 169 -21.76 -12.00 -0.34
N GLU A 170 -20.44 -12.01 -0.56
CA GLU A 170 -19.57 -12.78 0.32
C GLU A 170 -19.05 -11.84 1.42
N ARG A 171 -19.85 -11.78 2.50
CA ARG A 171 -19.55 -11.30 3.86
C ARG A 171 -18.65 -10.05 3.95
N LYS A 172 -19.24 -8.87 3.69
CA LYS A 172 -18.73 -7.64 4.32
C LYS A 172 -18.94 -7.75 5.83
N ASN A 173 -17.91 -7.40 6.60
CA ASN A 173 -18.03 -7.25 8.04
C ASN A 173 -19.27 -6.41 8.37
N ILE A 174 -20.17 -6.91 9.22
CA ILE A 174 -21.45 -6.24 9.53
C ILE A 174 -21.22 -4.80 9.99
N LYS A 175 -20.11 -4.54 10.68
CA LYS A 175 -19.71 -3.19 11.12
C LYS A 175 -19.41 -2.27 9.94
N GLU A 176 -18.67 -2.76 8.95
CA GLU A 176 -18.35 -2.00 7.74
C GLU A 176 -19.60 -1.72 6.89
N PHE A 177 -20.59 -2.61 6.89
CA PHE A 177 -21.84 -2.40 6.15
C PHE A 177 -22.58 -1.14 6.61
N PHE A 178 -22.79 -0.98 7.92
CA PHE A 178 -23.49 0.21 8.45
C PHE A 178 -22.70 1.48 8.24
N LEU A 179 -21.39 1.42 8.45
CA LEU A 179 -20.50 2.56 8.19
C LEU A 179 -20.53 2.96 6.71
N THR A 180 -20.48 1.99 5.80
CA THR A 180 -20.60 2.18 4.35
C THR A 180 -21.92 2.86 3.99
N LEU A 181 -23.03 2.41 4.57
CA LEU A 181 -24.37 2.95 4.31
C LEU A 181 -24.50 4.39 4.81
N LYS A 182 -24.11 4.66 6.07
CA LYS A 182 -24.15 6.01 6.66
C LYS A 182 -23.26 6.97 5.89
N ALA A 183 -22.02 6.55 5.58
CA ALA A 183 -21.10 7.35 4.77
C ALA A 183 -21.69 7.65 3.38
N TYR A 184 -22.26 6.66 2.69
CA TYR A 184 -22.89 6.86 1.38
C TYR A 184 -23.92 8.00 1.42
N ILE A 185 -24.84 7.95 2.39
CA ILE A 185 -25.91 8.96 2.54
C ILE A 185 -25.30 10.35 2.80
N LEU A 186 -24.29 10.44 3.67
CA LEU A 186 -23.63 11.70 3.99
C LEU A 186 -22.85 12.28 2.80
N PHE A 187 -22.18 11.46 2.00
CA PHE A 187 -21.49 11.93 0.79
C PHE A 187 -22.48 12.57 -0.22
N GLU A 188 -23.62 11.92 -0.47
CA GLU A 188 -24.65 12.46 -1.35
C GLU A 188 -25.28 13.73 -0.76
N PHE A 189 -25.51 13.76 0.57
CA PHE A 189 -26.04 14.92 1.28
C PHE A 189 -25.10 16.13 1.21
N ILE A 190 -23.79 15.92 1.44
CA ILE A 190 -22.76 16.96 1.31
C ILE A 190 -22.72 17.50 -0.12
N GLY A 191 -22.69 16.61 -1.12
CA GLY A 191 -22.66 16.99 -2.54
C GLY A 191 -23.88 17.82 -2.96
N ALA A 192 -25.08 17.41 -2.54
CA ALA A 192 -26.32 18.12 -2.83
C ALA A 192 -26.35 19.53 -2.21
N ASN A 193 -25.88 19.67 -0.96
CA ASN A 193 -25.86 20.97 -0.28
C ASN A 193 -24.78 21.90 -0.84
N LEU A 194 -23.58 21.40 -1.16
CA LEU A 194 -22.52 22.20 -1.77
C LEU A 194 -23.00 22.92 -3.04
N LYS A 195 -23.70 22.20 -3.92
CA LYS A 195 -24.26 22.75 -5.17
C LYS A 195 -25.25 23.89 -4.95
N ARG A 196 -26.00 23.89 -3.84
CA ARG A 196 -27.06 24.87 -3.53
C ARG A 196 -26.55 26.14 -2.85
N ILE A 197 -25.31 26.18 -2.35
CA ILE A 197 -24.80 27.34 -1.62
C ILE A 197 -24.47 28.48 -2.60
N SER A 198 -25.31 29.52 -2.62
CA SER A 198 -25.02 30.78 -3.29
C SER A 198 -23.96 31.56 -2.50
N THR A 199 -22.75 31.69 -3.05
CA THR A 199 -21.63 32.38 -2.40
C THR A 199 -20.59 32.89 -3.41
N LEU A 200 -19.89 33.96 -3.06
CA LEU A 200 -18.72 34.45 -3.79
C LEU A 200 -17.46 33.61 -3.56
N TYR A 201 -17.41 32.85 -2.46
CA TYR A 201 -16.23 32.09 -2.03
C TYR A 201 -16.55 30.59 -1.86
N PRO A 202 -16.90 29.87 -2.95
CA PRO A 202 -17.23 28.45 -2.90
C PRO A 202 -16.05 27.58 -2.45
N SER A 203 -14.80 28.02 -2.69
CA SER A 203 -13.60 27.28 -2.29
C SER A 203 -13.50 27.05 -0.77
N LYS A 204 -14.07 27.95 0.05
CA LYS A 204 -14.11 27.80 1.52
C LYS A 204 -14.92 26.56 1.93
N TYR A 205 -16.09 26.37 1.34
CA TYR A 205 -16.98 25.26 1.64
C TYR A 205 -16.46 23.96 1.04
N LEU A 206 -15.95 24.01 -0.20
CA LEU A 206 -15.28 22.87 -0.80
C LEU A 206 -14.05 22.45 0.00
N GLY A 207 -13.23 23.40 0.46
CA GLY A 207 -12.04 23.11 1.27
C GLY A 207 -12.37 22.42 2.58
N ALA A 208 -13.44 22.84 3.26
CA ALA A 208 -13.95 22.15 4.44
C ALA A 208 -14.39 20.72 4.10
N ALA A 209 -15.11 20.53 2.99
CA ALA A 209 -15.53 19.19 2.54
C ALA A 209 -14.35 18.30 2.19
N VAL A 210 -13.36 18.80 1.43
CA VAL A 210 -12.13 18.07 1.11
C VAL A 210 -11.40 17.66 2.39
N ALA A 211 -11.20 18.58 3.34
CA ALA A 211 -10.51 18.26 4.59
C ALA A 211 -11.23 17.19 5.41
N THR A 212 -12.57 17.26 5.50
CA THR A 212 -13.37 16.24 6.18
C THR A 212 -13.29 14.88 5.47
N ILE A 213 -13.35 14.85 4.14
CA ILE A 213 -13.21 13.62 3.35
C ILE A 213 -11.80 13.04 3.52
N GLU A 214 -10.76 13.87 3.48
CA GLU A 214 -9.37 13.45 3.70
C GLU A 214 -9.22 12.82 5.09
N LYS A 215 -9.75 13.46 6.12
CA LYS A 215 -9.76 12.94 7.49
C LYS A 215 -10.51 11.61 7.59
N PHE A 216 -11.74 11.55 7.07
CA PHE A 216 -12.54 10.33 7.07
C PHE A 216 -11.80 9.16 6.39
N VAL A 217 -11.22 9.39 5.22
CA VAL A 217 -10.44 8.35 4.53
C VAL A 217 -9.21 7.96 5.34
N TYR A 218 -8.49 8.91 5.91
CA TYR A 218 -7.28 8.65 6.68
C TYR A 218 -7.55 7.79 7.92
N ASP A 219 -8.60 8.11 8.67
CA ASP A 219 -9.00 7.41 9.91
C ASP A 219 -9.46 5.97 9.63
N HIS A 220 -9.93 5.69 8.41
CA HIS A 220 -10.53 4.41 8.03
C HIS A 220 -9.69 3.56 7.06
N ALA A 221 -8.64 4.11 6.44
CA ALA A 221 -7.86 3.41 5.41
C ALA A 221 -7.05 2.21 5.94
N ASP A 222 -6.74 2.15 7.24
CA ASP A 222 -6.08 0.98 7.85
C ASP A 222 -7.06 -0.11 8.29
N SER A 223 -8.30 0.28 8.61
CA SER A 223 -9.29 -0.59 9.25
C SER A 223 -10.30 -1.21 8.28
N PHE A 224 -10.56 -0.57 7.14
CA PHE A 224 -11.45 -1.10 6.11
C PHE A 224 -10.80 -2.26 5.34
N GLU A 225 -11.50 -3.39 5.28
CA GLU A 225 -11.16 -4.50 4.40
C GLU A 225 -11.41 -4.15 2.91
N ASP A 226 -12.45 -3.35 2.64
CA ASP A 226 -12.85 -2.98 1.27
C ASP A 226 -12.39 -1.57 0.86
N ALA A 227 -11.15 -1.46 0.37
CA ALA A 227 -10.60 -0.23 -0.20
C ALA A 227 -11.43 0.31 -1.41
N LEU A 228 -12.19 -0.55 -2.11
CA LEU A 228 -13.00 -0.12 -3.27
C LEU A 228 -14.07 0.88 -2.86
N PHE A 229 -14.66 0.73 -1.67
CA PHE A 229 -15.71 1.64 -1.23
C PHE A 229 -15.19 3.07 -1.11
N LEU A 230 -14.10 3.25 -0.35
CA LEU A 230 -13.47 4.56 -0.14
C LEU A 230 -13.07 5.19 -1.47
N LEU A 231 -12.40 4.42 -2.34
CA LEU A 231 -12.02 4.87 -3.68
C LEU A 231 -13.24 5.32 -4.50
N ARG A 232 -14.33 4.52 -4.52
CA ARG A 232 -15.55 4.86 -5.28
C ARG A 232 -16.20 6.14 -4.76
N ARG A 233 -16.23 6.35 -3.44
CA ARG A 233 -16.82 7.56 -2.84
C ARG A 233 -16.02 8.82 -3.20
N VAL A 234 -14.69 8.78 -3.04
CA VAL A 234 -13.85 9.93 -3.41
C VAL A 234 -13.91 10.21 -4.92
N TYR A 235 -13.84 9.17 -5.76
CA TYR A 235 -13.99 9.30 -7.21
C TYR A 235 -15.31 9.96 -7.61
N THR A 236 -16.42 9.47 -7.04
CA THR A 236 -17.77 9.95 -7.35
C THR A 236 -17.93 11.41 -6.92
N PHE A 237 -17.41 11.78 -5.75
CA PHE A 237 -17.41 13.16 -5.27
C PHE A 237 -16.64 14.10 -6.22
N CYS A 238 -15.40 13.75 -6.59
CA CYS A 238 -14.60 14.57 -7.50
C CYS A 238 -15.25 14.70 -8.89
N ARG A 239 -15.78 13.61 -9.44
CA ARG A 239 -16.40 13.59 -10.78
C ARG A 239 -17.72 14.38 -10.83
N ASN A 240 -18.53 14.27 -9.79
CA ASN A 240 -19.87 14.85 -9.76
C ASN A 240 -19.91 16.24 -9.14
N TYR A 241 -18.76 16.79 -8.74
CA TYR A 241 -18.71 18.15 -8.21
C TYR A 241 -19.15 19.16 -9.27
N ILE A 242 -20.15 19.97 -8.92
CA ILE A 242 -20.65 21.07 -9.74
C ILE A 242 -20.40 22.35 -8.97
N SER A 243 -19.69 23.31 -9.58
CA SER A 243 -19.44 24.61 -8.97
C SER A 243 -20.77 25.34 -8.72
N PRO A 244 -20.97 25.95 -7.54
CA PRO A 244 -22.20 26.69 -7.25
C PRO A 244 -22.34 27.93 -8.13
N ASP A 245 -23.58 28.31 -8.44
CA ASP A 245 -23.86 29.53 -9.21
C ASP A 245 -23.43 30.78 -8.42
N THR A 246 -22.90 31.77 -9.16
CA THR A 246 -22.60 33.08 -8.58
C THR A 246 -23.89 33.75 -8.08
N PRO A 247 -23.87 34.40 -6.89
CA PRO A 247 -25.05 35.07 -6.35
C PRO A 247 -25.62 36.12 -7.32
N LYS A 248 -26.94 36.08 -7.55
CA LYS A 248 -27.61 37.02 -8.46
C LYS A 248 -27.81 38.41 -7.87
N ASP A 249 -27.71 38.55 -6.54
CA ASP A 249 -28.03 39.77 -5.79
C ASP A 249 -26.82 40.68 -5.54
N ILE A 250 -25.72 40.50 -6.28
CA ILE A 250 -24.50 41.29 -6.09
C ILE A 250 -24.74 42.72 -6.60
N GLN A 251 -24.74 43.69 -5.68
CA GLN A 251 -24.85 45.11 -6.01
C GLN A 251 -23.48 45.64 -6.47
N LEU A 252 -23.30 45.72 -7.79
CA LEU A 252 -22.13 46.36 -8.40
C LEU A 252 -22.15 47.87 -8.10
N ASN A 253 -21.02 48.42 -7.64
CA ASN A 253 -20.88 49.84 -7.34
C ASN A 253 -19.48 50.33 -7.74
N ALA A 254 -19.19 51.63 -7.52
CA ALA A 254 -17.90 52.21 -7.88
C ALA A 254 -16.69 51.60 -7.13
N GLN A 255 -16.92 50.87 -6.04
CA GLN A 255 -15.88 50.18 -5.25
C GLN A 255 -15.73 48.70 -5.62
N PHE A 256 -16.72 48.09 -6.28
CA PHE A 256 -16.71 46.70 -6.72
C PHE A 256 -17.27 46.61 -8.15
N THR A 257 -16.35 46.75 -9.11
CA THR A 257 -16.65 46.72 -10.55
C THR A 257 -16.80 45.29 -11.07
N GLN A 258 -17.42 45.14 -12.25
CA GLN A 258 -17.55 43.85 -12.92
C GLN A 258 -16.19 43.16 -13.14
N GLU A 259 -15.15 43.91 -13.50
CA GLU A 259 -13.79 43.37 -13.67
C GLU A 259 -13.21 42.80 -12.37
N MET A 260 -13.55 43.37 -11.21
CA MET A 260 -13.12 42.83 -9.91
C MET A 260 -13.88 41.55 -9.57
N LEU A 261 -15.18 41.48 -9.91
CA LEU A 261 -15.98 40.27 -9.76
C LEU A 261 -15.44 39.13 -10.62
N ASP A 262 -15.14 39.38 -11.90
CA ASP A 262 -14.61 38.37 -12.82
C ASP A 262 -13.26 37.83 -12.32
N LYS A 263 -12.38 38.70 -11.79
CA LYS A 263 -11.11 38.28 -11.18
C LYS A 263 -11.29 37.43 -9.92
N VAL A 264 -12.31 37.70 -9.12
CA VAL A 264 -12.62 36.87 -7.93
C VAL A 264 -13.13 35.50 -8.38
N VAL A 265 -14.05 35.46 -9.36
CA VAL A 265 -14.58 34.21 -9.90
C VAL A 265 -13.49 33.34 -10.51
N GLU A 266 -12.56 33.94 -11.28
CA GLU A 266 -11.42 33.22 -11.85
C GLU A 266 -10.51 32.61 -10.77
N LYS A 267 -10.15 33.40 -9.75
CA LYS A 267 -9.34 32.92 -8.62
C LYS A 267 -10.03 31.81 -7.83
N GLU A 268 -11.34 31.92 -7.62
CA GLU A 268 -12.12 30.91 -6.91
C GLU A 268 -12.29 29.64 -7.72
N SER A 269 -12.43 29.75 -9.05
CA SER A 269 -12.42 28.59 -9.95
C SER A 269 -11.07 27.87 -9.89
N GLU A 270 -9.96 28.61 -9.93
CA GLU A 270 -8.62 28.04 -9.82
C GLU A 270 -8.41 27.34 -8.47
N LEU A 271 -8.85 27.95 -7.36
CA LEU A 271 -8.77 27.35 -6.03
C LEU A 271 -9.61 26.07 -5.91
N GLN A 272 -10.83 26.06 -6.46
CA GLN A 272 -11.68 24.87 -6.48
C GLN A 272 -11.01 23.73 -7.26
N VAL A 273 -10.47 24.02 -8.44
CA VAL A 273 -9.74 23.03 -9.23
C VAL A 273 -8.52 22.50 -8.48
N ARG A 274 -7.74 23.37 -7.82
CA ARG A 274 -6.59 22.93 -6.98
C ARG A 274 -7.01 21.99 -5.85
N LEU A 275 -8.13 22.28 -5.17
CA LEU A 275 -8.68 21.41 -4.13
C LEU A 275 -9.11 20.04 -4.68
N LEU A 276 -9.78 20.02 -5.84
CA LEU A 276 -10.19 18.77 -6.48
C LEU A 276 -9.00 17.95 -6.98
N ARG A 277 -7.97 18.61 -7.53
CA ARG A 277 -6.72 17.93 -7.94
C ARG A 277 -6.04 17.27 -6.74
N ARG A 278 -5.93 17.99 -5.62
CA ARG A 278 -5.40 17.43 -4.37
C ARG A 278 -6.22 16.23 -3.92
N LEU A 279 -7.55 16.38 -3.81
CA LEU A 279 -8.42 15.29 -3.39
C LEU A 279 -8.34 14.08 -4.34
N CYS A 280 -8.21 14.30 -5.65
CA CYS A 280 -8.03 13.23 -6.62
C CYS A 280 -6.71 12.47 -6.40
N THR A 281 -5.59 13.20 -6.22
CA THR A 281 -4.28 12.60 -5.95
C THR A 281 -4.20 11.89 -4.59
N PHE A 282 -4.81 12.47 -3.55
CA PHE A 282 -4.90 11.84 -2.23
C PHE A 282 -5.85 10.64 -2.24
N GLY A 283 -6.96 10.77 -2.97
CA GLY A 283 -8.01 9.77 -3.08
C GLY A 283 -7.54 8.47 -3.70
N ILE A 284 -6.55 8.51 -4.60
CA ILE A 284 -5.92 7.29 -5.13
C ILE A 284 -4.84 6.73 -4.20
N SER A 285 -4.23 7.53 -3.33
CA SER A 285 -3.06 7.10 -2.55
C SER A 285 -3.37 6.56 -1.17
N SER A 286 -4.28 7.22 -0.44
CA SER A 286 -4.58 6.88 0.95
C SER A 286 -5.37 5.57 1.11
N PRO A 287 -6.48 5.33 0.36
CA PRO A 287 -7.29 4.12 0.55
C PRO A 287 -6.58 2.80 0.25
N ILE A 288 -5.56 2.81 -0.63
CA ILE A 288 -4.87 1.60 -1.09
C ILE A 288 -3.47 1.45 -0.48
N LYS A 289 -3.14 2.20 0.58
CA LYS A 289 -1.81 2.18 1.19
C LYS A 289 -1.36 0.78 1.62
N THR A 290 -2.28 -0.12 1.97
CA THR A 290 -2.00 -1.51 2.35
C THR A 290 -2.05 -2.50 1.18
N VAL A 291 -2.58 -2.08 0.02
CA VAL A 291 -2.83 -2.95 -1.15
C VAL A 291 -1.67 -2.85 -2.14
N ASN A 292 -1.23 -3.99 -2.69
CA ASN A 292 -0.24 -3.98 -3.76
C ASN A 292 -0.91 -3.71 -5.12
N THR A 293 -0.46 -2.66 -5.81
CA THR A 293 -0.92 -2.25 -7.15
C THR A 293 -0.36 -3.11 -8.29
N ASN A 294 0.62 -3.99 -8.04
CA ASN A 294 1.23 -4.95 -8.95
C ASN A 294 1.85 -4.45 -10.29
N PRO A 295 2.27 -3.18 -10.48
CA PRO A 295 3.01 -2.78 -11.69
C PRO A 295 4.36 -3.50 -11.80
N ASP A 296 5.04 -3.74 -10.66
CA ASP A 296 6.30 -4.47 -10.58
C ASP A 296 6.15 -5.91 -11.10
N THR A 297 5.06 -6.56 -10.72
CA THR A 297 4.73 -7.94 -11.09
C THR A 297 4.34 -8.03 -12.56
N LYS A 298 3.49 -7.12 -13.05
CA LYS A 298 3.12 -7.06 -14.48
C LYS A 298 4.37 -6.86 -15.35
N TYR A 299 5.26 -5.93 -14.97
CA TYR A 299 6.50 -5.67 -15.69
C TYR A 299 7.46 -6.86 -15.65
N TYR A 300 7.65 -7.49 -14.48
CA TYR A 300 8.47 -8.70 -14.35
C TYR A 300 7.95 -9.87 -15.20
N CYS A 301 6.64 -10.09 -15.21
CA CYS A 301 6.03 -11.12 -16.07
C CYS A 301 6.26 -10.81 -17.55
N ALA A 302 6.14 -9.54 -17.98
CA ALA A 302 6.43 -9.12 -19.34
C ALA A 302 7.89 -9.41 -19.74
N LEU A 303 8.85 -9.10 -18.86
CA LEU A 303 10.28 -9.39 -19.08
C LEU A 303 10.57 -10.90 -19.24
N ASN A 304 9.79 -11.76 -18.61
CA ASN A 304 9.95 -13.21 -18.64
C ASN A 304 9.03 -13.91 -19.64
N HIS A 305 8.31 -13.16 -20.48
CA HIS A 305 7.31 -13.69 -21.42
C HIS A 305 6.22 -14.56 -20.74
N GLN A 306 5.89 -14.23 -19.49
CA GLN A 306 4.82 -14.88 -18.72
C GLN A 306 3.55 -14.03 -18.75
N LYS A 307 2.39 -14.69 -18.75
CA LYS A 307 1.10 -13.98 -18.68
C LYS A 307 0.85 -13.49 -17.26
N PHE A 308 0.52 -12.22 -17.11
CA PHE A 308 0.02 -11.66 -15.86
C PHE A 308 -1.47 -12.01 -15.71
N GLN A 309 -1.82 -12.78 -14.69
CA GLN A 309 -3.20 -13.17 -14.39
C GLN A 309 -3.66 -12.48 -13.10
N PRO A 310 -4.41 -11.36 -13.21
CA PRO A 310 -4.96 -10.70 -12.03
C PRO A 310 -6.08 -11.52 -11.40
N THR A 311 -6.29 -11.35 -10.10
CA THR A 311 -7.50 -11.84 -9.42
C THR A 311 -8.73 -11.02 -9.85
N VAL A 312 -9.93 -11.57 -9.66
CA VAL A 312 -11.19 -10.86 -9.97
C VAL A 312 -11.27 -9.54 -9.20
N TYR A 313 -11.02 -9.57 -7.88
CA TYR A 313 -10.98 -8.38 -7.02
C TYR A 313 -9.99 -7.32 -7.51
N TYR A 314 -8.79 -7.73 -7.94
CA TYR A 314 -7.80 -6.80 -8.47
C TYR A 314 -8.24 -6.19 -9.80
N THR A 315 -9.00 -6.92 -10.62
CA THR A 315 -9.51 -6.41 -11.89
C THR A 315 -10.48 -5.24 -11.66
N GLU A 316 -11.37 -5.34 -10.67
CA GLU A 316 -12.25 -4.23 -10.28
C GLU A 316 -11.48 -3.02 -9.72
N LEU A 317 -10.45 -3.27 -8.91
CA LEU A 317 -9.58 -2.20 -8.40
C LEU A 317 -8.85 -1.49 -9.54
N LEU A 318 -8.31 -2.25 -10.50
CA LEU A 318 -7.59 -1.71 -11.65
C LEU A 318 -8.51 -0.82 -12.51
N GLU A 319 -9.74 -1.24 -12.77
CA GLU A 319 -10.70 -0.41 -13.50
C GLU A 319 -10.92 0.95 -12.81
N LEU A 320 -11.01 0.95 -11.48
CA LEU A 320 -11.19 2.17 -10.71
C LEU A 320 -9.91 3.04 -10.72
N TYR A 321 -8.73 2.43 -10.66
CA TYR A 321 -7.45 3.15 -10.81
C TYR A 321 -7.34 3.87 -12.15
N CYS A 322 -7.71 3.20 -13.25
CA CYS A 322 -7.74 3.81 -14.58
C CYS A 322 -8.75 4.97 -14.64
N ARG A 323 -9.92 4.84 -13.99
CA ARG A 323 -10.88 5.95 -13.90
C ARG A 323 -10.33 7.15 -13.13
N PHE A 324 -9.58 6.93 -12.04
CA PHE A 324 -8.87 8.01 -11.34
C PHE A 324 -7.80 8.66 -12.21
N TYR A 325 -7.06 7.86 -12.98
CA TYR A 325 -6.04 8.36 -13.91
C TYR A 325 -6.64 9.25 -14.99
N GLN A 326 -7.76 8.83 -15.60
CA GLN A 326 -8.53 9.64 -16.56
C GLN A 326 -9.11 10.91 -15.91
N LEU A 327 -9.61 10.81 -14.68
CA LEU A 327 -10.12 11.95 -13.92
C LEU A 327 -9.02 12.99 -13.67
N ALA A 328 -7.80 12.56 -13.33
CA ALA A 328 -6.68 13.47 -13.13
C ALA A 328 -6.39 14.30 -14.40
N TYR A 329 -6.45 13.70 -15.60
CA TYR A 329 -6.37 14.47 -16.85
C TYR A 329 -7.53 15.42 -17.06
N SER A 330 -8.76 15.01 -16.73
CA SER A 330 -9.94 15.90 -16.85
C SER A 330 -9.89 17.10 -15.90
N LEU A 331 -9.10 17.01 -14.83
CA LEU A 331 -8.82 18.11 -13.90
C LEU A 331 -7.56 18.91 -14.31
N ASP A 332 -7.01 18.69 -15.50
CA ASP A 332 -5.77 19.30 -16.02
C ASP A 332 -4.54 19.07 -15.12
N VAL A 333 -4.40 17.86 -14.58
CA VAL A 333 -3.15 17.45 -13.91
C VAL A 333 -2.16 16.94 -14.96
N ASP A 334 -1.06 17.66 -15.16
CA ASP A 334 0.07 17.13 -15.95
C ASP A 334 0.89 16.13 -15.11
N ILE A 335 0.40 14.89 -15.09
CA ILE A 335 1.01 13.79 -14.33
C ILE A 335 2.49 13.60 -14.70
N LYS A 336 2.85 13.83 -15.97
CA LYS A 336 4.22 13.64 -16.45
C LYS A 336 5.14 14.74 -15.92
N ALA A 337 4.73 16.00 -16.04
CA ALA A 337 5.51 17.12 -15.51
C ALA A 337 5.66 17.04 -13.98
N GLU A 338 4.58 16.69 -13.27
CA GLU A 338 4.61 16.54 -11.82
C GLU A 338 5.50 15.39 -11.38
N PHE A 339 5.43 14.23 -12.05
CA PHE A 339 6.33 13.12 -11.76
C PHE A 339 7.80 13.50 -12.02
N GLN A 340 8.10 14.27 -13.07
CA GLN A 340 9.45 14.81 -13.28
C GLN A 340 9.89 15.77 -12.18
N ASN A 341 8.98 16.56 -11.61
CA ASN A 341 9.27 17.42 -10.45
C ASN A 341 9.58 16.58 -9.20
N VAL A 342 8.85 15.48 -8.98
CA VAL A 342 9.15 14.52 -7.92
C VAL A 342 10.57 13.98 -8.07
N LEU A 343 11.00 13.59 -9.27
CA LEU A 343 12.36 13.11 -9.53
C LEU A 343 13.42 14.20 -9.26
N LYS A 344 13.16 15.46 -9.64
CA LYS A 344 14.07 16.58 -9.34
C LYS A 344 14.22 16.79 -7.84
N GLU A 345 13.13 16.75 -7.08
CA GLU A 345 13.17 16.82 -5.62
C GLU A 345 13.96 15.66 -5.02
N CYS A 346 13.76 14.42 -5.50
CA CYS A 346 14.53 13.26 -5.07
C CYS A 346 16.05 13.48 -5.23
N ARG A 347 16.47 14.04 -6.37
CA ARG A 347 17.88 14.39 -6.61
C ARG A 347 18.40 15.40 -5.59
N ILE A 348 17.62 16.42 -5.23
CA ILE A 348 18.04 17.44 -4.26
C ILE A 348 18.31 16.82 -2.88
N ILE A 349 17.49 15.84 -2.47
CA ILE A 349 17.62 15.18 -1.16
C ILE A 349 18.92 14.38 -1.04
N TYR A 350 19.32 13.67 -2.09
CA TYR A 350 20.41 12.69 -2.01
C TYR A 350 21.71 13.11 -2.72
N LYS A 351 21.69 14.15 -3.58
CA LYS A 351 22.90 14.61 -4.29
C LYS A 351 23.97 15.17 -3.36
N SER A 352 23.59 15.68 -2.19
CA SER A 352 24.51 16.19 -1.17
C SER A 352 25.10 15.11 -0.25
N VAL A 353 24.79 13.83 -0.48
CA VAL A 353 25.36 12.75 0.34
C VAL A 353 26.85 12.59 0.00
N PRO A 354 27.76 12.65 1.00
CA PRO A 354 29.20 12.53 0.77
C PRO A 354 29.59 11.19 0.15
N GLN A 355 30.77 11.15 -0.47
CA GLN A 355 31.40 9.92 -0.91
C GLN A 355 32.12 9.24 0.26
N GLU A 356 32.40 7.95 0.12
CA GLU A 356 33.10 7.19 1.18
C GLU A 356 34.50 7.77 1.50
N THR A 357 35.14 8.38 0.50
CA THR A 357 36.43 9.08 0.64
C THR A 357 36.39 10.31 1.56
N ASP A 358 35.20 10.86 1.81
CA ASP A 358 35.02 12.05 2.63
C ASP A 358 34.88 11.71 4.13
N ALA A 359 34.88 10.41 4.48
CA ALA A 359 34.81 9.93 5.86
C ALA A 359 36.18 10.04 6.55
N VAL A 360 36.26 10.87 7.59
CA VAL A 360 37.51 11.09 8.35
C VAL A 360 37.84 9.90 9.30
N ASN A 361 36.82 9.14 9.74
CA ASN A 361 36.97 7.96 10.61
C ASN A 361 35.78 6.98 10.51
N ASP A 362 35.91 5.78 11.10
CA ASP A 362 34.88 4.73 11.11
C ASP A 362 33.59 5.16 11.82
N GLU A 363 33.67 6.01 12.85
CA GLU A 363 32.50 6.56 13.53
C GLU A 363 31.70 7.52 12.62
N ALA A 364 32.38 8.38 11.86
CA ALA A 364 31.74 9.25 10.88
C ALA A 364 31.09 8.43 9.77
N LYS A 365 31.71 7.31 9.37
CA LYS A 365 31.12 6.36 8.41
C LYS A 365 29.77 5.82 8.91
N LEU A 366 29.70 5.39 10.17
CA LEU A 366 28.45 4.92 10.79
C LEU A 366 27.39 6.02 10.92
N VAL A 367 27.80 7.26 11.25
CA VAL A 367 26.88 8.40 11.32
C VAL A 367 26.31 8.72 9.94
N MET A 368 27.15 8.70 8.90
CA MET A 368 26.72 8.93 7.53
C MET A 368 25.80 7.82 7.01
N GLU A 369 26.09 6.55 7.31
CA GLU A 369 25.19 5.43 7.00
C GLU A 369 23.80 5.64 7.61
N ARG A 370 23.73 6.03 8.90
CA ARG A 370 22.45 6.31 9.58
C ARG A 370 21.74 7.56 9.05
N MET A 371 22.50 8.57 8.61
CA MET A 371 21.94 9.81 8.09
C MET A 371 21.09 9.56 6.85
N VAL A 372 21.53 8.70 5.92
CA VAL A 372 20.81 8.43 4.65
C VAL A 372 19.37 7.97 4.89
N TYR A 373 19.14 7.15 5.91
CA TYR A 373 17.80 6.69 6.29
C TYR A 373 16.87 7.85 6.71
N LYS A 374 17.42 8.82 7.45
CA LYS A 374 16.68 9.93 8.06
C LYS A 374 16.45 11.12 7.11
N LEU A 375 17.19 11.21 6.01
CA LEU A 375 17.13 12.34 5.06
C LEU A 375 15.72 12.60 4.55
N ALA A 376 15.08 11.58 3.95
CA ALA A 376 13.73 11.71 3.40
C ALA A 376 12.69 12.07 4.48
N TYR A 377 12.75 11.42 5.64
CA TYR A 377 11.85 11.73 6.76
C TYR A 377 11.98 13.20 7.22
N THR A 378 13.22 13.68 7.36
CA THR A 378 13.49 15.05 7.79
C THR A 378 13.03 16.06 6.73
N PHE A 379 13.23 15.74 5.45
CA PHE A 379 12.76 16.55 4.34
C PHE A 379 11.24 16.68 4.34
N GLU A 380 10.50 15.57 4.46
CA GLU A 380 9.03 15.60 4.47
C GLU A 380 8.47 16.38 5.68
N VAL A 381 9.06 16.21 6.88
CA VAL A 381 8.68 17.00 8.07
C VAL A 381 8.94 18.50 7.85
N GLN A 382 10.08 18.87 7.27
CA GLN A 382 10.38 20.27 6.97
C GLN A 382 9.49 20.86 5.87
N LYS A 383 9.13 20.04 4.87
CA LYS A 383 8.23 20.43 3.78
C LYS A 383 6.83 20.70 4.34
N ALA A 384 6.28 19.77 5.12
CA ALA A 384 4.99 19.92 5.79
C ALA A 384 4.95 21.17 6.70
N ALA A 385 6.02 21.47 7.44
CA ALA A 385 6.09 22.64 8.31
C ALA A 385 6.14 23.99 7.54
N LYS A 386 6.60 23.98 6.28
CA LYS A 386 6.76 25.18 5.44
C LYS A 386 5.65 25.33 4.40
N GLU A 387 4.76 24.37 4.28
CA GLU A 387 3.72 24.34 3.25
C GLU A 387 2.69 25.45 3.50
N ARG A 388 2.58 26.38 2.55
CA ARG A 388 1.63 27.51 2.59
C ARG A 388 0.54 27.43 1.52
N SER A 389 0.62 26.44 0.64
CA SER A 389 -0.25 26.27 -0.52
C SER A 389 -0.80 24.85 -0.55
N VAL A 390 -2.00 24.70 -1.12
CA VAL A 390 -2.61 23.38 -1.38
C VAL A 390 -1.82 22.69 -2.49
N GLY A 391 -0.85 21.85 -2.10
CA GLY A 391 -0.09 21.01 -3.01
C GLY A 391 -0.83 19.72 -3.38
N LEU A 392 -0.43 19.13 -4.51
CA LEU A 392 -0.83 17.77 -4.90
C LEU A 392 -0.23 16.74 -3.95
N ASP A 393 -0.91 15.62 -3.78
CA ASP A 393 -0.36 14.50 -3.02
C ASP A 393 0.69 13.75 -3.85
N LEU A 394 1.93 13.73 -3.35
CA LEU A 394 3.08 13.15 -4.06
C LEU A 394 2.96 11.63 -4.22
N ASN A 395 2.37 10.95 -3.24
CA ASN A 395 2.11 9.51 -3.33
C ASN A 395 1.17 9.22 -4.50
N GLY A 396 0.11 10.01 -4.66
CA GLY A 396 -0.82 9.93 -5.79
C GLY A 396 -0.13 10.10 -7.15
N ILE A 397 0.77 11.07 -7.28
CA ILE A 397 1.53 11.31 -8.52
C ILE A 397 2.44 10.11 -8.85
N VAL A 398 3.13 9.56 -7.85
CA VAL A 398 3.93 8.34 -8.05
C VAL A 398 3.02 7.17 -8.45
N LEU A 399 1.86 6.99 -7.81
CA LEU A 399 0.92 5.93 -8.18
C LEU A 399 0.42 6.05 -9.61
N PHE A 400 0.05 7.25 -10.04
CA PHE A 400 -0.37 7.49 -11.44
C PHE A 400 0.71 7.13 -12.45
N SER A 401 2.00 7.27 -12.10
CA SER A 401 3.09 6.83 -12.98
C SER A 401 3.11 5.31 -13.22
N GLY A 402 2.71 4.52 -12.22
CA GLY A 402 2.54 3.07 -12.36
C GLY A 402 1.23 2.69 -13.04
N ILE A 403 0.14 3.41 -12.73
CA ILE A 403 -1.19 3.18 -13.33
C ILE A 403 -1.15 3.42 -14.84
N ASN A 404 -0.41 4.44 -15.32
CA ASN A 404 -0.19 4.65 -16.76
C ASN A 404 0.29 3.38 -17.46
N TYR A 405 1.27 2.67 -16.88
CA TYR A 405 1.78 1.41 -17.44
C TYR A 405 0.77 0.25 -17.31
N LEU A 406 -0.05 0.26 -16.25
CA LEU A 406 -1.11 -0.73 -16.10
C LEU A 406 -2.21 -0.56 -17.17
N GLU A 407 -2.59 0.68 -17.49
CA GLU A 407 -3.64 1.02 -18.46
C GLU A 407 -3.17 0.94 -19.92
N THR A 408 -2.07 1.62 -20.25
CA THR A 408 -1.61 1.80 -21.65
C THR A 408 -0.58 0.76 -22.10
N ASN A 409 0.07 0.06 -21.17
CA ASN A 409 1.33 -0.68 -21.38
C ASN A 409 2.51 0.18 -21.84
N GLU A 410 2.40 1.51 -21.78
CA GLU A 410 3.48 2.44 -22.06
C GLU A 410 4.05 3.04 -20.77
N HIS A 411 5.30 3.48 -20.82
CA HIS A 411 5.97 4.09 -19.69
C HIS A 411 5.72 5.61 -19.68
N LEU A 412 5.31 6.17 -18.54
CA LEU A 412 4.99 7.61 -18.44
C LEU A 412 6.17 8.50 -18.87
N VAL A 413 7.38 8.08 -18.50
CA VAL A 413 8.63 8.74 -18.88
C VAL A 413 9.50 7.74 -19.64
N GLN A 414 9.99 8.16 -20.81
CA GLN A 414 10.76 7.29 -21.72
C GLN A 414 12.13 6.90 -21.15
N LYS A 415 12.76 7.75 -20.33
CA LYS A 415 14.07 7.49 -19.73
C LYS A 415 14.08 7.94 -18.28
N ILE A 416 14.45 7.01 -17.39
CA ILE A 416 14.76 7.26 -15.99
C ILE A 416 16.10 6.61 -15.71
N THR A 417 16.99 7.32 -15.01
CA THR A 417 18.29 6.76 -14.67
C THR A 417 18.18 5.82 -13.48
N ILE A 418 19.11 4.87 -13.36
CA ILE A 418 19.17 4.01 -12.18
C ILE A 418 19.33 4.84 -10.90
N THR A 419 20.11 5.92 -10.95
CA THR A 419 20.29 6.84 -9.82
C THR A 419 18.97 7.47 -9.39
N ASP A 420 18.16 7.95 -10.34
CA ASP A 420 16.84 8.52 -10.06
C ASP A 420 15.88 7.51 -9.46
N ALA A 421 15.85 6.28 -10.00
CA ALA A 421 15.01 5.21 -9.50
C ALA A 421 15.39 4.82 -8.05
N ILE A 422 16.68 4.83 -7.71
CA ILE A 422 17.18 4.59 -6.36
C ILE A 422 16.75 5.70 -5.41
N TYR A 423 16.94 6.97 -5.80
CA TYR A 423 16.51 8.10 -4.98
C TYR A 423 14.99 8.12 -4.77
N LEU A 424 14.23 7.80 -5.82
CA LEU A 424 12.77 7.66 -5.74
C LEU A 424 12.38 6.56 -4.74
N TYR A 425 12.99 5.37 -4.85
CA TYR A 425 12.70 4.26 -3.95
C TYR A 425 13.01 4.62 -2.49
N LEU A 426 14.18 5.20 -2.22
CA LEU A 426 14.57 5.58 -0.86
C LEU A 426 13.65 6.67 -0.30
N ARG A 427 13.33 7.71 -1.09
CA ARG A 427 12.47 8.82 -0.65
C ARG A 427 11.16 8.34 -0.05
N PHE A 428 10.50 7.40 -0.70
CA PHE A 428 9.16 6.95 -0.30
C PHE A 428 9.17 5.73 0.62
N THR A 429 10.30 5.01 0.73
CA THR A 429 10.37 3.79 1.55
C THR A 429 11.00 4.04 2.92
N THR A 430 12.06 4.86 3.02
CA THR A 430 12.77 5.03 4.30
C THR A 430 11.99 5.81 5.36
N PRO A 431 11.10 6.78 5.06
CA PRO A 431 10.31 7.45 6.10
C PRO A 431 9.43 6.50 6.92
N SER A 432 8.98 5.40 6.32
CA SER A 432 8.17 4.37 6.99
C SER A 432 8.92 3.65 8.13
N LEU A 433 10.26 3.74 8.17
CA LEU A 433 11.09 3.21 9.24
C LEU A 433 10.99 4.04 10.53
N TYR A 434 10.58 5.32 10.42
CA TYR A 434 10.47 6.25 11.56
C TYR A 434 9.01 6.51 11.95
N SER A 435 8.08 6.49 10.99
CA SER A 435 6.65 6.66 11.26
C SER A 435 5.80 5.81 10.33
N LYS A 436 4.83 5.10 10.92
CA LYS A 436 3.86 4.27 10.19
C LYS A 436 3.01 5.06 9.21
N VAL A 437 2.84 6.37 9.44
CA VAL A 437 2.05 7.28 8.58
C VAL A 437 2.55 7.27 7.13
N TYR A 438 3.86 7.11 6.92
CA TYR A 438 4.47 7.09 5.58
C TYR A 438 4.54 5.69 4.96
N HIS A 439 3.96 4.67 5.60
CA HIS A 439 3.97 3.33 5.04
C HIS A 439 2.93 3.21 3.91
N SER A 440 3.40 2.87 2.70
CA SER A 440 2.52 2.59 1.57
C SER A 440 3.08 1.46 0.70
N VAL A 441 2.44 0.29 0.76
CA VAL A 441 2.75 -0.88 -0.08
C VAL A 441 2.49 -0.58 -1.56
N ALA A 442 1.46 0.21 -1.86
CA ALA A 442 1.10 0.61 -3.22
C ALA A 442 2.22 1.44 -3.88
N VAL A 443 2.73 2.46 -3.16
CA VAL A 443 3.82 3.32 -3.66
C VAL A 443 5.13 2.56 -3.74
N GLU A 444 5.46 1.74 -2.73
CA GLU A 444 6.63 0.86 -2.76
C GLU A 444 6.63 -0.07 -4.00
N SER A 445 5.46 -0.55 -4.42
CA SER A 445 5.31 -1.38 -5.63
C SER A 445 5.66 -0.63 -6.91
N VAL A 446 5.16 0.60 -7.07
CA VAL A 446 5.50 1.44 -8.23
C VAL A 446 6.99 1.78 -8.25
N ASN A 447 7.60 2.04 -7.10
CA ASN A 447 9.02 2.33 -7.02
C ASN A 447 9.89 1.11 -7.38
N ARG A 448 9.49 -0.11 -6.99
CA ARG A 448 10.15 -1.34 -7.46
C ARG A 448 10.01 -1.53 -8.96
N TYR A 449 8.86 -1.19 -9.53
CA TYR A 449 8.67 -1.18 -10.98
C TYR A 449 9.65 -0.21 -11.67
N TRP A 450 9.82 1.01 -11.16
CA TRP A 450 10.78 1.96 -11.74
C TRP A 450 12.23 1.50 -11.61
N LEU A 451 12.60 0.80 -10.54
CA LEU A 451 13.92 0.13 -10.43
C LEU A 451 14.09 -0.94 -11.51
N TRP A 452 13.09 -1.78 -11.73
CA TRP A 452 13.12 -2.77 -12.80
C TRP A 452 13.26 -2.13 -14.18
N TYR A 453 12.50 -1.08 -14.44
CA TYR A 453 12.52 -0.35 -15.70
C TYR A 453 13.89 0.28 -15.97
N ALA A 454 14.48 0.96 -14.99
CA ALA A 454 15.81 1.57 -15.11
C ALA A 454 16.89 0.55 -15.47
N ILE A 455 16.90 -0.61 -14.79
CA ILE A 455 17.92 -1.66 -15.01
C ILE A 455 17.81 -2.31 -16.40
N THR A 456 16.61 -2.34 -16.99
CA THR A 456 16.33 -3.10 -18.22
C THR A 456 16.35 -2.24 -19.48
N THR A 457 16.15 -0.93 -19.35
CA THR A 457 16.15 -0.01 -20.50
C THR A 457 17.49 0.66 -20.74
N GLU A 458 18.27 0.92 -19.69
CA GLU A 458 19.61 1.47 -19.83
C GLU A 458 20.62 0.41 -20.26
N SER A 459 21.65 0.83 -21.02
CA SER A 459 22.75 -0.07 -21.35
C SER A 459 23.52 -0.48 -20.09
N LEU A 460 23.90 -1.76 -20.00
CA LEU A 460 24.59 -2.33 -18.86
C LEU A 460 25.81 -1.51 -18.39
N GLU A 461 26.60 -0.99 -19.32
CA GLU A 461 27.81 -0.20 -19.01
C GLU A 461 27.47 1.16 -18.38
N ASN A 462 26.40 1.81 -18.83
CA ASN A 462 25.92 3.05 -18.23
C ASN A 462 25.44 2.83 -16.80
N VAL A 463 24.63 1.78 -16.57
CA VAL A 463 24.11 1.45 -15.23
C VAL A 463 25.25 1.18 -14.26
N LYS A 464 26.26 0.40 -14.67
CA LYS A 464 27.45 0.14 -13.85
C LYS A 464 28.24 1.42 -13.55
N THR A 465 28.38 2.29 -14.54
CA THR A 465 29.10 3.56 -14.38
C THR A 465 28.36 4.49 -13.42
N GLU A 466 27.04 4.60 -13.53
CA GLU A 466 26.23 5.38 -12.59
C GLU A 466 26.30 4.83 -11.17
N LEU A 467 26.13 3.51 -10.99
CA LEU A 467 26.22 2.87 -9.67
C LEU A 467 27.61 2.99 -9.04
N LYS A 468 28.66 3.04 -9.85
CA LYS A 468 30.03 3.29 -9.36
C LYS A 468 30.22 4.73 -8.90
N ASN A 469 29.54 5.69 -9.53
CA ASN A 469 29.61 7.11 -9.17
C ASN A 469 28.68 7.46 -8.00
N LEU A 470 27.66 6.63 -7.75
CA LEU A 470 26.74 6.81 -6.64
C LEU A 470 27.45 6.59 -5.29
N SER A 471 27.08 7.39 -4.29
CA SER A 471 27.61 7.21 -2.93
C SER A 471 27.35 5.79 -2.42
N VAL A 472 28.39 5.17 -1.86
CA VAL A 472 28.34 3.82 -1.28
C VAL A 472 27.28 3.74 -0.18
N PHE A 473 27.10 4.82 0.59
CA PHE A 473 26.08 4.91 1.64
C PHE A 473 24.65 4.78 1.09
N VAL A 474 24.36 5.43 -0.04
CA VAL A 474 23.05 5.34 -0.70
C VAL A 474 22.83 3.93 -1.23
N THR A 475 23.84 3.34 -1.87
CA THR A 475 23.76 1.99 -2.43
C THR A 475 23.54 0.94 -1.33
N LYS A 476 24.30 1.01 -0.23
CA LYS A 476 24.09 0.13 0.94
C LYS A 476 22.70 0.30 1.53
N ALA A 477 22.22 1.55 1.70
CA ALA A 477 20.88 1.82 2.22
C ALA A 477 19.79 1.21 1.33
N LEU A 478 19.89 1.35 0.01
CA LEU A 478 18.96 0.72 -0.95
C LEU A 478 18.90 -0.79 -0.74
N LEU A 479 20.06 -1.47 -0.76
CA LEU A 479 20.14 -2.92 -0.65
C LEU A 479 19.61 -3.41 0.70
N GLN A 480 19.91 -2.71 1.80
CA GLN A 480 19.45 -3.04 3.15
C GLN A 480 17.92 -2.86 3.28
N VAL A 481 17.36 -1.74 2.79
CA VAL A 481 15.91 -1.49 2.84
C VAL A 481 15.16 -2.50 1.99
N LEU A 482 15.62 -2.79 0.77
CA LEU A 482 15.03 -3.82 -0.10
C LEU A 482 15.02 -5.20 0.59
N LEU A 483 16.15 -5.59 1.20
CA LEU A 483 16.27 -6.88 1.87
C LEU A 483 15.31 -7.00 3.07
N ILE A 484 15.33 -6.01 3.97
CA ILE A 484 14.54 -6.05 5.22
C ILE A 484 13.05 -6.08 4.90
N LYS A 485 12.58 -5.19 4.00
CA LYS A 485 11.17 -5.16 3.57
C LYS A 485 10.76 -6.49 2.92
N ASN A 486 11.64 -7.08 2.10
CA ASN A 486 11.35 -8.35 1.47
C ASN A 486 11.30 -9.54 2.44
N CYS A 487 12.05 -9.48 3.55
CA CYS A 487 12.01 -10.53 4.57
C CYS A 487 10.66 -10.60 5.30
N VAL A 488 9.93 -9.47 5.37
CA VAL A 488 8.61 -9.36 6.00
C VAL A 488 7.46 -9.63 5.00
N GLN A 489 7.74 -9.63 3.69
CA GLN A 489 6.72 -9.81 2.64
C GLN A 489 6.07 -11.19 2.70
N VAL A 490 4.75 -11.25 2.95
CA VAL A 490 3.98 -12.51 3.06
C VAL A 490 3.79 -13.18 1.69
N ASN A 491 3.56 -12.40 0.64
CA ASN A 491 3.31 -12.94 -0.69
C ASN A 491 4.58 -13.54 -1.31
N ARG A 492 4.55 -14.86 -1.56
CA ARG A 492 5.69 -15.63 -2.08
C ARG A 492 6.16 -15.17 -3.47
N GLN A 493 5.23 -14.82 -4.36
CA GLN A 493 5.57 -14.36 -5.71
C GLN A 493 6.29 -13.01 -5.66
N LEU A 494 5.72 -12.05 -4.93
CA LEU A 494 6.35 -10.74 -4.72
C LEU A 494 7.71 -10.86 -4.05
N ARG A 495 7.83 -11.79 -3.09
CA ARG A 495 9.09 -12.07 -2.41
C ARG A 495 10.17 -12.56 -3.38
N MET A 496 9.81 -13.47 -4.28
CA MET A 496 10.70 -13.99 -5.32
C MET A 496 11.12 -12.90 -6.32
N ILE A 497 10.17 -12.10 -6.79
CA ILE A 497 10.44 -11.00 -7.73
C ILE A 497 11.41 -10.00 -7.12
N THR A 498 11.19 -9.62 -5.85
CA THR A 498 12.04 -8.66 -5.15
C THR A 498 13.44 -9.23 -4.85
N PHE A 499 13.57 -10.51 -4.49
CA PHE A 499 14.90 -11.13 -4.36
C PHE A 499 15.62 -11.22 -5.72
N THR A 500 14.89 -11.43 -6.81
CA THR A 500 15.48 -11.41 -8.16
C THR A 500 15.99 -10.02 -8.51
N LEU A 501 15.22 -8.96 -8.17
CA LEU A 501 15.65 -7.57 -8.32
C LEU A 501 16.92 -7.29 -7.52
N LEU A 502 16.94 -7.69 -6.24
CA LEU A 502 18.11 -7.53 -5.36
C LEU A 502 19.35 -8.25 -5.94
N THR A 503 19.17 -9.46 -6.45
CA THR A 503 20.25 -10.24 -7.08
C THR A 503 20.79 -9.53 -8.32
N ARG A 504 19.91 -8.98 -9.17
CA ARG A 504 20.33 -8.20 -10.35
C ARG A 504 21.07 -6.92 -9.96
N LEU A 505 20.59 -6.18 -8.96
CA LEU A 505 21.28 -5.00 -8.45
C LEU A 505 22.68 -5.35 -7.92
N LEU A 506 22.83 -6.43 -7.16
CA LEU A 506 24.12 -6.90 -6.68
C LEU A 506 25.09 -7.28 -7.82
N CYS A 507 24.58 -7.74 -8.97
CA CYS A 507 25.39 -7.99 -10.18
C CYS A 507 25.83 -6.71 -10.93
N LEU A 508 25.32 -5.54 -10.53
CA LEU A 508 25.58 -4.26 -11.20
C LEU A 508 26.42 -3.31 -10.34
N VAL A 509 26.33 -3.44 -9.02
CA VAL A 509 27.09 -2.65 -8.03
C VAL A 509 28.54 -3.16 -7.93
N PRO A 510 29.56 -2.30 -7.74
CA PRO A 510 30.96 -2.73 -7.60
C PRO A 510 31.16 -3.93 -6.64
N GLU A 511 32.06 -4.84 -7.02
CA GLU A 511 32.27 -6.12 -6.32
C GLU A 511 32.52 -5.95 -4.82
N ASN A 512 33.37 -4.99 -4.45
CA ASN A 512 33.68 -4.67 -3.06
C ASN A 512 32.41 -4.30 -2.27
N VAL A 513 31.59 -3.40 -2.81
CA VAL A 513 30.35 -2.95 -2.16
C VAL A 513 29.34 -4.10 -2.05
N ALA A 514 29.23 -4.92 -3.10
CA ALA A 514 28.35 -6.09 -3.10
C ALA A 514 28.79 -7.13 -2.04
N PHE A 515 30.09 -7.44 -1.96
CA PHE A 515 30.62 -8.38 -0.98
C PHE A 515 30.50 -7.85 0.46
N ASP A 516 30.82 -6.57 0.69
CA ASP A 516 30.70 -5.93 2.00
C ASP A 516 29.24 -5.97 2.49
N PHE A 517 28.28 -5.64 1.63
CA PHE A 517 26.86 -5.75 1.96
C PHE A 517 26.46 -7.19 2.33
N ILE A 518 26.91 -8.18 1.55
CA ILE A 518 26.63 -9.60 1.83
C ILE A 518 27.17 -9.99 3.21
N LEU A 519 28.41 -9.61 3.51
CA LEU A 519 29.05 -9.91 4.78
C LEU A 519 28.36 -9.21 5.96
N ASP A 520 27.99 -7.94 5.79
CA ASP A 520 27.23 -7.16 6.78
C ASP A 520 25.90 -7.86 7.12
N VAL A 521 25.19 -8.38 6.11
CA VAL A 521 23.95 -9.14 6.31
C VAL A 521 24.19 -10.45 7.06
N LEU A 522 25.21 -11.23 6.71
CA LEU A 522 25.50 -12.49 7.40
C LEU A 522 25.85 -12.27 8.88
N LYS A 523 26.56 -11.18 9.18
CA LYS A 523 26.97 -10.81 10.55
C LYS A 523 25.83 -10.22 11.38
N ILE A 524 25.09 -9.24 10.83
CA ILE A 524 24.25 -8.32 11.62
C ILE A 524 22.74 -8.61 11.47
N CYS A 525 22.30 -9.16 10.33
CA CYS A 525 20.86 -9.28 10.03
C CYS A 525 20.15 -10.21 11.03
N PRO A 526 19.03 -9.80 11.66
CA PRO A 526 18.31 -10.65 12.60
C PRO A 526 17.44 -11.73 11.92
N PHE A 527 17.22 -11.64 10.60
CA PHE A 527 16.31 -12.52 9.87
C PHE A 527 17.06 -13.72 9.26
N PRO A 528 16.77 -14.97 9.67
CA PRO A 528 17.39 -16.17 9.09
C PRO A 528 17.12 -16.31 7.59
N LEU A 529 15.91 -15.94 7.15
CA LEU A 529 15.53 -15.92 5.73
C LEU A 529 16.42 -14.96 4.93
N GLY A 530 16.74 -13.79 5.48
CA GLY A 530 17.62 -12.81 4.85
C GLY A 530 19.04 -13.36 4.69
N LYS A 531 19.61 -13.93 5.76
CA LYS A 531 20.94 -14.57 5.72
C LYS A 531 20.99 -15.71 4.71
N THR A 532 19.99 -16.59 4.73
CA THR A 532 19.88 -17.73 3.81
C THR A 532 19.81 -17.29 2.35
N SER A 533 18.96 -16.28 2.07
CA SER A 533 18.77 -15.78 0.71
C SER A 533 20.04 -15.10 0.17
N VAL A 534 20.69 -14.27 0.99
CA VAL A 534 21.93 -13.59 0.62
C VAL A 534 23.09 -14.57 0.45
N LEU A 535 23.15 -15.63 1.24
CA LEU A 535 24.13 -16.70 1.07
C LEU A 535 23.91 -17.47 -0.25
N CYS A 536 22.65 -17.74 -0.61
CA CYS A 536 22.32 -18.30 -1.92
C CYS A 536 22.72 -17.36 -3.07
N ILE A 537 22.53 -16.04 -2.91
CA ILE A 537 22.98 -15.05 -3.89
C ILE A 537 24.50 -15.08 -4.01
N LEU A 538 25.23 -15.05 -2.88
CA LEU A 538 26.70 -15.14 -2.87
C LEU A 538 27.17 -16.39 -3.62
N LYS A 539 26.54 -17.54 -3.37
CA LYS A 539 26.80 -18.79 -4.10
C LYS A 539 26.72 -18.56 -5.61
N ASP A 540 25.64 -17.95 -6.09
CA ASP A 540 25.39 -17.77 -7.52
C ASP A 540 26.31 -16.71 -8.17
N LEU A 541 26.77 -15.73 -7.39
CA LEU A 541 27.74 -14.71 -7.83
C LEU A 541 29.19 -15.24 -7.89
N SER A 542 29.54 -16.18 -7.01
CA SER A 542 30.86 -16.80 -6.96
C SER A 542 31.00 -18.02 -7.88
N ARG A 543 29.90 -18.52 -8.46
CA ARG A 543 29.94 -19.66 -9.39
C ARG A 543 30.53 -19.28 -10.75
N GLN A 544 31.23 -20.24 -11.36
CA GLN A 544 31.81 -20.10 -12.68
C GLN A 544 30.74 -19.90 -13.76
N ARG A 545 30.80 -18.80 -14.50
CA ARG A 545 30.02 -18.62 -15.74
C ARG A 545 30.94 -18.79 -16.94
N VAL A 546 30.66 -19.79 -17.78
CA VAL A 546 31.27 -19.90 -19.10
C VAL A 546 30.58 -18.89 -20.01
N SER A 547 31.30 -17.83 -20.41
CA SER A 547 30.83 -16.91 -21.44
C SER A 547 30.61 -17.67 -22.75
N LYS A 548 29.35 -17.79 -23.19
CA LYS A 548 29.01 -18.09 -24.58
C LYS A 548 28.52 -16.80 -25.22
N ARG A 549 29.41 -15.98 -25.77
CA ARG A 549 29.13 -14.92 -26.75
C ARG A 549 30.45 -14.29 -27.20
N ASP A 550 30.96 -14.80 -28.31
CA ASP A 550 31.47 -14.05 -29.47
C ASP A 550 31.67 -15.06 -30.63
N ASP A 551 30.60 -15.78 -30.97
CA ASP A 551 30.53 -16.50 -32.25
C ASP A 551 29.70 -15.64 -33.20
N ASN A 552 30.32 -14.58 -33.74
CA ASN A 552 29.85 -14.01 -34.99
C ASN A 552 30.14 -15.05 -36.08
N PRO A 553 29.14 -15.50 -36.87
CA PRO A 553 29.34 -16.51 -37.91
C PRO A 553 30.25 -16.04 -39.05
N GLU A 554 30.57 -14.74 -39.11
CA GLU A 554 31.55 -14.19 -40.07
C GLU A 554 33.00 -14.43 -39.61
N THR A 555 33.29 -14.36 -38.31
CA THR A 555 34.64 -14.61 -37.75
C THR A 555 35.03 -16.09 -37.74
N SER A 556 34.06 -17.01 -37.75
CA SER A 556 34.34 -18.44 -37.92
C SER A 556 34.80 -18.78 -39.34
N SER A 557 34.28 -18.07 -40.36
CA SER A 557 34.70 -18.29 -41.76
C SER A 557 36.12 -17.79 -42.04
N ILE A 558 36.55 -16.70 -41.38
CA ILE A 558 37.89 -16.12 -41.52
C ILE A 558 38.92 -16.96 -40.76
N SER A 559 38.55 -17.52 -39.60
CA SER A 559 39.43 -18.39 -38.83
C SER A 559 39.59 -19.80 -39.46
N GLU A 560 38.58 -20.32 -40.16
CA GLU A 560 38.71 -21.51 -41.02
C GLU A 560 39.51 -21.26 -42.31
N GLY A 561 39.52 -20.02 -42.81
CA GLY A 561 40.39 -19.63 -43.93
C GLY A 561 41.87 -19.50 -43.52
N LEU A 562 42.12 -18.99 -42.31
CA LEU A 562 43.46 -18.83 -41.75
C LEU A 562 44.08 -20.15 -41.28
N SER A 563 43.29 -21.12 -40.81
CA SER A 563 43.79 -22.44 -40.41
C SER A 563 44.25 -23.33 -41.58
N LYS A 564 43.86 -22.98 -42.81
CA LYS A 564 44.31 -23.65 -44.05
C LYS A 564 45.64 -23.11 -44.58
N LEU A 565 46.13 -21.99 -44.05
CA LEU A 565 47.46 -21.45 -44.34
C LEU A 565 48.39 -21.85 -43.20
N GLY A 566 48.98 -23.04 -43.33
CA GLY A 566 49.85 -23.62 -42.32
C GLY A 566 51.06 -22.74 -42.01
N ILE A 567 51.09 -22.21 -40.78
CA ILE A 567 52.32 -21.80 -40.11
C ILE A 567 52.24 -22.38 -38.69
N ASN A 568 53.05 -23.40 -38.45
CA ASN A 568 53.36 -23.89 -37.11
C ASN A 568 54.22 -22.83 -36.40
N GLU A 569 53.84 -22.45 -35.18
CA GLU A 569 54.68 -22.58 -33.98
C GLU A 569 53.98 -22.00 -32.74
N ASP A 570 53.96 -22.81 -31.68
CA ASP A 570 53.81 -22.47 -30.26
C ASP A 570 52.81 -21.38 -29.82
N GLN A 571 51.55 -21.78 -29.62
CA GLN A 571 50.70 -21.13 -28.60
C GLN A 571 49.94 -22.18 -27.78
N LYS A 572 50.31 -22.26 -26.49
CA LYS A 572 49.50 -22.88 -25.42
C LYS A 572 48.03 -22.48 -25.60
N PRO A 573 47.06 -23.38 -25.34
CA PRO A 573 45.65 -23.05 -25.51
C PRO A 573 45.32 -21.80 -24.67
N LYS A 574 44.90 -20.72 -25.34
CA LYS A 574 44.42 -19.49 -24.70
C LYS A 574 43.39 -19.89 -23.64
N LYS A 575 43.73 -19.68 -22.36
CA LYS A 575 42.80 -19.83 -21.23
C LYS A 575 41.52 -19.09 -21.59
N ARG A 576 40.41 -19.83 -21.71
CA ARG A 576 39.06 -19.24 -21.78
C ARG A 576 38.96 -18.24 -20.64
N ASN A 577 38.59 -16.98 -20.90
CA ASN A 577 38.47 -15.96 -19.86
C ASN A 577 37.36 -16.36 -18.87
N ILE A 578 37.76 -17.02 -17.78
CA ILE A 578 36.87 -17.40 -16.68
C ILE A 578 36.54 -16.11 -15.93
N LYS A 579 35.26 -15.68 -15.94
CA LYS A 579 34.80 -14.51 -15.19
C LYS A 579 33.89 -14.95 -14.05
N TYR A 580 34.37 -14.78 -12.83
CA TYR A 580 33.55 -14.78 -11.61
C TYR A 580 33.07 -13.34 -11.38
N TYR A 581 31.87 -13.18 -10.82
CA TYR A 581 31.43 -11.83 -10.44
C TYR A 581 32.08 -11.40 -9.12
N ILE A 582 32.07 -12.29 -8.13
CA ILE A 582 32.85 -12.14 -6.90
C ILE A 582 34.04 -13.08 -6.98
N GLN A 583 35.25 -12.54 -6.94
CA GLN A 583 36.47 -13.33 -6.80
C GLN A 583 36.67 -13.62 -5.32
N LEU A 584 36.68 -14.91 -4.97
CA LEU A 584 36.94 -15.34 -3.60
C LEU A 584 38.45 -15.31 -3.33
N ASP A 585 38.90 -14.23 -2.70
CA ASP A 585 40.26 -14.12 -2.17
C ASP A 585 40.35 -14.79 -0.79
N PRO A 586 41.54 -15.17 -0.31
CA PRO A 586 41.70 -15.81 1.00
C PRO A 586 41.06 -15.01 2.16
N SER A 587 41.15 -13.68 2.12
CA SER A 587 40.50 -12.81 3.12
C SER A 587 38.97 -12.90 3.11
N LYS A 588 38.37 -12.93 1.91
CA LYS A 588 36.90 -13.07 1.74
C LYS A 588 36.43 -14.45 2.19
N MET A 589 37.20 -15.51 1.92
CA MET A 589 36.90 -16.87 2.39
C MET A 589 36.91 -16.96 3.91
N VAL A 590 37.94 -16.41 4.58
CA VAL A 590 38.03 -16.37 6.05
C VAL A 590 36.83 -15.63 6.65
N ALA A 591 36.47 -14.46 6.11
CA ALA A 591 35.35 -13.68 6.63
C ALA A 591 34.00 -14.42 6.56
N VAL A 592 33.74 -15.17 5.47
CA VAL A 592 32.54 -16.02 5.35
C VAL A 592 32.63 -17.24 6.26
N HIS A 593 33.82 -17.82 6.41
CA HIS A 593 34.08 -18.97 7.27
C HIS A 593 33.84 -18.64 8.75
N GLU A 594 34.27 -17.49 9.24
CA GLU A 594 33.97 -17.00 10.60
C GLU A 594 32.45 -16.92 10.86
N CYS A 595 31.69 -16.43 9.88
CA CYS A 595 30.23 -16.37 9.97
C CYS A 595 29.60 -17.78 10.02
N CYS A 596 30.16 -18.73 9.28
CA CYS A 596 29.75 -20.13 9.31
C CYS A 596 30.02 -20.77 10.69
N LEU A 597 31.21 -20.56 11.27
CA LEU A 597 31.56 -21.09 12.61
C LEU A 597 30.64 -20.55 13.70
N ARG A 598 30.30 -19.25 13.65
CA ARG A 598 29.33 -18.66 14.56
C ARG A 598 27.94 -19.30 14.40
N THR A 599 27.51 -19.53 13.15
CA THR A 599 26.23 -20.20 12.87
C THR A 599 26.22 -21.64 13.36
N ILE A 600 27.33 -22.37 13.26
CA ILE A 600 27.48 -23.73 13.81
C ILE A 600 27.27 -23.69 15.33
N HIS A 601 27.93 -22.78 16.02
CA HIS A 601 27.75 -22.63 17.47
C HIS A 601 26.29 -22.39 17.85
N ASP A 602 25.63 -21.44 17.17
CA ASP A 602 24.24 -21.05 17.46
C ASP A 602 23.25 -22.19 17.16
N SER A 603 23.49 -22.96 16.09
CA SER A 603 22.60 -24.06 15.64
C SER A 603 22.61 -25.29 16.54
N PHE A 604 23.61 -25.44 17.42
CA PHE A 604 23.73 -26.57 18.34
C PHE A 604 23.46 -26.19 19.81
N THR A 605 22.84 -25.04 20.05
CA THR A 605 22.37 -24.62 21.38
C THR A 605 21.05 -25.30 21.76
N THR A 606 20.74 -25.36 23.06
CA THR A 606 19.54 -26.03 23.59
C THR A 606 18.23 -25.42 23.08
N ASP A 607 18.26 -24.14 22.67
CA ASP A 607 17.12 -23.37 22.15
C ASP A 607 17.20 -23.11 20.62
N ALA A 608 18.00 -23.89 19.89
CA ALA A 608 18.27 -23.67 18.47
C ALA A 608 16.97 -23.56 17.64
N LYS A 609 16.82 -22.44 16.92
CA LYS A 609 15.62 -22.21 16.11
C LYS A 609 15.73 -23.00 14.80
N LYS A 610 14.59 -23.49 14.29
CA LYS A 610 14.50 -24.15 12.97
C LYS A 610 15.15 -23.34 11.82
N GLY A 611 15.13 -22.01 11.93
CA GLY A 611 15.77 -21.12 10.96
C GLY A 611 17.31 -21.13 10.98
N GLU A 612 17.93 -21.39 12.14
CA GLU A 612 19.39 -21.47 12.30
C GLU A 612 19.92 -22.79 11.71
N ILE A 613 19.19 -23.89 11.94
CA ILE A 613 19.47 -25.19 11.33
C ILE A 613 19.40 -25.11 9.79
N LEU A 614 18.38 -24.43 9.25
CA LEU A 614 18.27 -24.20 7.80
C LEU A 614 19.43 -23.35 7.26
N LEU A 615 19.85 -22.34 8.01
CA LEU A 615 20.98 -21.48 7.62
C LEU A 615 22.28 -22.30 7.59
N LEU A 616 22.52 -23.15 8.59
CA LEU A 616 23.68 -24.06 8.62
C LEU A 616 23.67 -25.05 7.45
N SER A 617 22.51 -25.67 7.15
CA SER A 617 22.34 -26.52 5.96
C SER A 617 22.70 -25.75 4.67
N THR A 618 22.31 -24.47 4.59
CA THR A 618 22.63 -23.61 3.44
C THR A 618 24.12 -23.27 3.34
N TYR A 619 24.81 -23.02 4.46
CA TYR A 619 26.27 -22.86 4.50
C TYR A 619 27.01 -24.11 4.02
N LEU A 620 26.58 -25.29 4.46
CA LEU A 620 27.18 -26.54 3.99
C LEU A 620 26.98 -26.73 2.49
N ASN A 621 25.77 -26.49 1.98
CA ASN A 621 25.50 -26.52 0.55
C ASN A 621 26.35 -25.50 -0.23
N PHE A 622 26.57 -24.30 0.32
CA PHE A 622 27.45 -23.29 -0.27
C PHE A 622 28.89 -23.79 -0.38
N LEU A 623 29.45 -24.33 0.71
CA LEU A 623 30.82 -24.85 0.75
C LEU A 623 30.99 -26.08 -0.16
N ILE A 624 30.00 -26.98 -0.22
CA ILE A 624 30.03 -28.15 -1.11
C ILE A 624 30.06 -27.74 -2.58
N VAL A 625 29.30 -26.71 -2.96
CA VAL A 625 29.23 -26.22 -4.35
C VAL A 625 30.53 -25.53 -4.76
N LEU A 626 31.19 -24.84 -3.84
CA LEU A 626 32.42 -24.08 -4.10
C LEU A 626 33.70 -24.80 -3.64
N ARG A 627 33.61 -26.09 -3.29
CA ARG A 627 34.69 -26.90 -2.71
C ARG A 627 36.01 -26.92 -3.52
N GLU A 628 35.92 -26.79 -4.84
CA GLU A 628 37.09 -26.79 -5.73
C GLU A 628 37.85 -25.46 -5.71
N GLN A 629 37.19 -24.39 -5.27
CA GLN A 629 37.74 -23.03 -5.18
C GLN A 629 38.07 -22.62 -3.76
N TRP A 630 37.65 -23.40 -2.76
CA TRP A 630 37.74 -23.06 -1.35
C TRP A 630 38.99 -23.63 -0.69
N ASP A 631 39.49 -22.97 0.35
CA ASP A 631 40.65 -23.42 1.11
C ASP A 631 40.36 -24.75 1.87
N ARG A 632 41.22 -25.75 1.68
CA ARG A 632 41.12 -27.08 2.30
C ARG A 632 41.20 -27.00 3.82
N GLU A 633 42.10 -26.19 4.37
CA GLU A 633 42.31 -26.10 5.83
C GLU A 633 41.05 -25.56 6.50
N LEU A 634 40.40 -24.56 5.88
CA LEU A 634 39.12 -24.03 6.37
C LEU A 634 37.99 -25.06 6.28
N LEU A 635 37.94 -25.88 5.22
CA LEU A 635 36.93 -26.94 5.10
C LEU A 635 37.09 -28.02 6.17
N GLU A 636 38.33 -28.39 6.52
CA GLU A 636 38.63 -29.36 7.59
C GLU A 636 38.20 -28.84 8.98
N ILE A 637 38.36 -27.53 9.24
CA ILE A 637 37.88 -26.88 10.47
C ILE A 637 36.35 -26.95 10.56
N VAL A 638 35.62 -26.69 9.46
CA VAL A 638 34.15 -26.81 9.44
C VAL A 638 33.74 -28.26 9.74
N TYR A 639 34.34 -29.23 9.04
CA TYR A 639 34.00 -30.64 9.19
C TYR A 639 34.21 -31.12 10.63
N SER A 640 35.38 -30.85 11.20
CA SER A 640 35.75 -31.28 12.55
C SER A 640 34.85 -30.65 13.63
N THR A 641 34.52 -29.36 13.48
CA THR A 641 33.63 -28.64 14.40
C THR A 641 32.19 -29.17 14.37
N ILE A 642 31.68 -29.49 13.18
CA ILE A 642 30.32 -30.08 13.06
C ILE A 642 30.32 -31.52 13.56
N TYR A 643 31.35 -32.30 13.26
CA TYR A 643 31.47 -33.68 13.71
C TYR A 643 31.47 -33.78 15.24
N SER A 644 32.28 -32.98 15.93
CA SER A 644 32.33 -32.96 17.40
C SER A 644 31.02 -32.51 18.04
N ARG A 645 30.30 -31.58 17.42
CA ARG A 645 28.99 -31.12 17.90
C ARG A 645 27.88 -32.16 17.67
N LEU A 646 27.93 -32.91 16.56
CA LEU A 646 26.96 -33.97 16.27
C LEU A 646 27.12 -35.18 17.20
N GLU A 647 28.34 -35.49 17.67
CA GLU A 647 28.58 -36.57 18.65
C GLU A 647 27.95 -36.30 20.03
N LEU A 648 27.70 -35.03 20.36
CA LEU A 648 27.11 -34.61 21.64
C LEU A 648 25.56 -34.65 21.65
N ILE A 649 24.92 -34.99 20.52
CA ILE A 649 23.46 -34.94 20.36
C ILE A 649 22.87 -36.34 20.51
N GLY A 650 21.85 -36.50 21.36
CA GLY A 650 21.13 -37.76 21.55
C GLY A 650 20.39 -38.23 20.28
N SER A 651 20.15 -39.54 20.18
CA SER A 651 19.59 -40.23 18.99
C SER A 651 18.26 -39.66 18.49
N ASP A 652 17.45 -39.05 19.36
CA ASP A 652 16.11 -38.55 19.01
C ASP A 652 16.13 -37.18 18.31
N ALA A 653 17.15 -36.35 18.56
CA ALA A 653 17.30 -35.04 17.93
C ALA A 653 17.99 -35.10 16.55
N LEU A 654 18.62 -36.24 16.22
CA LEU A 654 19.36 -36.47 14.97
C LEU A 654 18.48 -36.36 13.71
N SER A 655 17.17 -36.64 13.83
CA SER A 655 16.21 -36.50 12.72
C SER A 655 16.15 -35.07 12.18
N ASN A 656 16.26 -34.06 13.06
CA ASN A 656 16.21 -32.64 12.69
C ASN A 656 17.50 -32.15 11.98
N TYR A 657 18.59 -32.92 12.05
CA TYR A 657 19.90 -32.58 11.49
C TYR A 657 20.29 -33.48 10.29
N LYS A 658 19.36 -34.28 9.76
CA LYS A 658 19.65 -35.25 8.69
C LYS A 658 20.35 -34.63 7.47
N GLU A 659 19.88 -33.47 7.00
CA GLU A 659 20.50 -32.74 5.88
C GLU A 659 21.94 -32.30 6.19
N ILE A 660 22.21 -31.90 7.43
CA ILE A 660 23.54 -31.49 7.90
C ILE A 660 24.47 -32.71 7.98
N VAL A 661 23.98 -33.85 8.45
CA VAL A 661 24.74 -35.11 8.49
C VAL A 661 25.14 -35.56 7.08
N ASP A 662 24.20 -35.54 6.13
CA ASP A 662 24.45 -35.98 4.75
C ASP A 662 25.38 -35.02 4.00
N ALA A 663 25.24 -33.71 4.22
CA ALA A 663 26.14 -32.69 3.69
C ALA A 663 27.56 -32.82 4.29
N ASN A 664 27.69 -33.05 5.59
CA ASN A 664 29.00 -33.22 6.25
C ASN A 664 29.72 -34.50 5.80
N LYS A 665 28.97 -35.59 5.54
CA LYS A 665 29.52 -36.82 4.92
C LYS A 665 30.04 -36.56 3.51
N SER A 666 29.32 -35.76 2.72
CA SER A 666 29.73 -35.39 1.36
C SER A 666 31.02 -34.57 1.38
N LEU A 667 31.17 -33.67 2.36
CA LEU A 667 32.39 -32.89 2.58
C LEU A 667 33.58 -33.81 2.98
N LYS A 668 33.35 -34.79 3.87
CA LYS A 668 34.33 -35.82 4.24
C LYS A 668 34.82 -36.65 3.06
N TYR A 669 33.89 -37.09 2.20
CA TYR A 669 34.25 -37.87 1.02
C TYR A 669 35.21 -37.10 0.11
N TYR A 670 34.95 -35.80 -0.10
CA TYR A 670 35.82 -34.93 -0.88
C TYR A 670 37.20 -34.74 -0.23
N LEU A 671 37.25 -34.45 1.08
CA LEU A 671 38.51 -34.31 1.82
C LEU A 671 39.39 -35.58 1.79
N ASN A 672 38.79 -36.75 1.54
CA ASN A 672 39.47 -38.04 1.45
C ASN A 672 39.82 -38.48 0.02
N THR A 673 39.25 -37.87 -1.03
CA THR A 673 39.44 -38.29 -2.45
C THR A 673 40.48 -37.48 -3.22
N MET A 674 41.09 -36.47 -2.59
CA MET A 674 42.28 -35.72 -3.06
C MET A 674 43.29 -35.57 -1.92
#